data_AF-A0A4S4DNW1-F1
#
_entry.id   AF-A0A4S4DNW1-F1
#
_cell.length_a   1.000
_cell.length_b   1.000
_cell.length_c   1.000
_cell.angle_alpha   90.00
_cell.angle_beta   90.00
_cell.angle_gamma   90.00
#
_symmetry.space_group_name_H-M   'P 1'
#
loop_
_entity.id
_entity.type
_entity.pdbx_description
1 polymer ?
#
loop_
_entity_poly.entity_id
_entity_poly.type
_entity_poly.pdbx_seq_one_letter_code
_entity_poly.pdbx_strand_id
1 'polypeptide(L)'
;MECEREVSEVSVPVSPSGQYLNSSVLSLSILAVLESEIPIDDSQTMSLLKNVFLPINPRFSSIMVEGKKGVKKWKRVEVKLEDHINVPRFAEGMSLEFYDKNFNDYLSKISLDQFPHNQPLWEIHIIKYPTSNAAGNVIFKLHHALGDGFSLMGALLSCLQRADNPAIPLTFPSRQSNSKKECKTTSIFKCVPKIFTRVINTVQDFGWSYMKSRFVEDDRSPIRSGEGGFRATTITTLTFSLDCVKQIKAKLKVTINDVITGIIFLGTRLYMEETSHESGKASSTALVLFNTRAIGGYKSISEMVKPNAEMPWGNRFTFLQVPIPKLANAGDAADESSSNPLRFVMKAHHLIKRKRNSAAVYLIGTMLDTLRKLRGPEATARYLHSTLKNSSLGISNLIGPVEPMTLANYPVRGLYFTVNGGPEDLSITVVSYVEKLRVAVRMDKSFIDPQKFNSCIEKAFDMIFRAAVESTSPAISSTKETLIRNIGISNNKNLHVQFSKTHQEDEKLITHISSHGHGCWSSVPKLAGLQRCEKSCRLRWINYLRPDLKRGSFTEQEERIIIDVHRILGNRWAQIAKHLPGRTDNEVKNFWNSCIKKKLISLGLDPNTHNLLSPHQTTTNLFRCCFQCLALNGLFSPFCLTICSLIFS
;
A
#
# COMPACT_ATOMS: atom_id res chain seq x y z
N MET A 1 -48.17 26.91 25.53
CA MET A 1 -46.82 26.58 26.02
C MET A 1 -46.51 25.17 25.52
N GLU A 2 -46.27 25.04 24.21
CA GLU A 2 -45.88 23.78 23.59
C GLU A 2 -44.36 23.67 23.74
N CYS A 3 -43.94 22.66 24.50
CA CYS A 3 -42.55 22.33 24.68
C CYS A 3 -42.06 21.68 23.38
N GLU A 4 -41.46 22.47 22.50
CA GLU A 4 -40.65 21.96 21.39
C GLU A 4 -39.63 20.98 21.96
N ARG A 5 -39.84 19.68 21.70
CA ARG A 5 -38.79 18.69 21.84
C ARG A 5 -37.79 18.96 20.73
N GLU A 6 -36.77 19.77 21.02
CA GLU A 6 -35.49 19.69 20.32
C GLU A 6 -35.03 18.22 20.40
N VAL A 7 -35.27 17.46 19.34
CA VAL A 7 -34.55 16.21 19.10
C VAL A 7 -33.11 16.64 18.94
N SER A 8 -32.33 16.52 20.02
CA SER A 8 -30.90 16.80 20.00
C SER A 8 -30.26 15.92 18.92
N GLU A 9 -29.98 16.48 17.74
CA GLU A 9 -29.17 15.82 16.72
C GLU A 9 -27.84 15.46 17.39
N VAL A 10 -27.63 14.15 17.61
CA VAL A 10 -26.40 13.64 18.22
C VAL A 10 -25.25 13.87 17.25
N SER A 11 -24.66 15.06 17.32
CA SER A 11 -23.54 15.48 16.48
C SER A 11 -22.28 14.68 16.85
N VAL A 12 -21.81 13.85 15.92
CA VAL A 12 -20.64 12.99 16.14
C VAL A 12 -19.36 13.82 15.96
N PRO A 13 -18.39 13.79 16.90
CA PRO A 13 -17.15 14.52 16.74
C PRO A 13 -16.36 14.04 15.52
N VAL A 14 -15.71 14.96 14.80
CA VAL A 14 -14.73 14.61 13.77
C VAL A 14 -13.54 13.92 14.46
N SER A 15 -12.93 12.94 13.79
CA SER A 15 -11.73 12.26 14.30
C SER A 15 -10.64 13.30 14.65
N PRO A 16 -9.76 13.04 15.64
CA PRO A 16 -8.69 13.98 16.00
C PRO A 16 -7.90 14.47 14.79
N SER A 17 -7.53 13.55 13.88
CA SER A 17 -6.84 13.92 12.63
C SER A 17 -7.71 14.61 11.60
N GLY A 18 -8.98 14.22 11.47
CA GLY A 18 -9.89 14.90 10.55
C GLY A 18 -10.08 16.38 10.90
N GLN A 19 -9.95 16.76 12.18
CA GLN A 19 -10.06 18.16 12.61
C GLN A 19 -8.92 19.05 12.08
N TYR A 20 -7.68 18.53 11.99
CA TYR A 20 -6.52 19.30 11.52
C TYR A 20 -6.12 19.01 10.07
N LEU A 21 -6.76 18.03 9.41
CA LEU A 21 -6.58 17.76 7.98
C LEU A 21 -7.54 18.56 7.09
N ASN A 22 -8.55 19.21 7.69
CA ASN A 22 -9.42 20.20 7.05
C ASN A 22 -9.22 21.52 7.79
N SER A 23 -8.29 22.36 7.37
CA SER A 23 -7.91 23.62 8.03
C SER A 23 -7.55 24.68 7.00
N SER A 24 -7.36 25.93 7.42
CA SER A 24 -6.99 27.01 6.49
C SER A 24 -5.60 26.81 5.88
N VAL A 25 -4.69 26.15 6.59
CA VAL A 25 -3.31 25.90 6.14
C VAL A 25 -3.08 24.52 5.53
N LEU A 26 -3.98 23.57 5.75
CA LEU A 26 -3.84 22.18 5.30
C LEU A 26 -5.21 21.58 5.03
N SER A 27 -5.46 21.26 3.77
CA SER A 27 -6.68 20.62 3.30
C SER A 27 -6.28 19.53 2.32
N LEU A 28 -6.38 18.27 2.74
CA LEU A 28 -5.93 17.14 1.92
C LEU A 28 -7.11 16.47 1.21
N SER A 29 -7.02 16.37 -0.11
CA SER A 29 -7.96 15.64 -0.95
C SER A 29 -7.30 14.39 -1.53
N ILE A 30 -8.09 13.35 -1.75
CA ILE A 30 -7.68 12.10 -2.38
C ILE A 30 -8.46 12.01 -3.69
N LEU A 31 -7.76 11.81 -4.80
CA LEU A 31 -8.38 11.42 -6.07
C LEU A 31 -8.15 9.92 -6.23
N ALA A 32 -9.19 9.11 -6.12
CA ALA A 32 -9.14 7.69 -6.44
C ALA A 32 -9.74 7.48 -7.84
N VAL A 33 -8.93 7.00 -8.77
CA VAL A 33 -9.30 6.86 -10.18
C VAL A 33 -9.47 5.39 -10.53
N LEU A 34 -10.65 5.06 -11.05
CA LEU A 34 -10.97 3.77 -11.65
C LEU A 34 -10.97 3.89 -13.17
N GLU A 35 -10.11 3.10 -13.79
CA GLU A 35 -9.98 3.00 -15.25
C GLU A 35 -10.93 1.91 -15.74
N SER A 36 -11.91 2.26 -16.57
CA SER A 36 -12.86 1.31 -17.14
C SER A 36 -12.32 0.67 -18.42
N GLU A 37 -12.60 -0.62 -18.61
CA GLU A 37 -12.27 -1.36 -19.83
C GLU A 37 -13.16 -0.98 -21.01
N ILE A 38 -14.43 -0.64 -20.73
CA ILE A 38 -15.43 -0.23 -21.72
C ILE A 38 -15.90 1.21 -21.47
N PRO A 39 -16.46 1.91 -22.48
CA PRO A 39 -17.03 3.24 -22.27
C PRO A 39 -18.08 3.24 -21.15
N ILE A 40 -18.02 4.25 -20.28
CA ILE A 40 -18.91 4.36 -19.12
C ILE A 40 -20.16 5.15 -19.51
N ASP A 41 -21.31 4.67 -19.05
CA ASP A 41 -22.55 5.44 -19.03
C ASP A 41 -22.94 5.76 -17.57
N ASP A 42 -23.59 6.90 -17.36
CA ASP A 42 -23.94 7.40 -16.03
C ASP A 42 -25.30 6.89 -15.52
N SER A 43 -26.06 6.16 -16.34
CA SER A 43 -27.38 5.61 -15.99
C SER A 43 -27.40 4.78 -14.70
N GLN A 44 -26.39 3.94 -14.46
CA GLN A 44 -26.30 3.12 -13.24
C GLN A 44 -25.64 3.83 -12.05
N THR A 45 -25.00 4.98 -12.28
CA THR A 45 -24.23 5.69 -11.25
C THR A 45 -25.14 6.18 -10.13
N MET A 46 -26.29 6.78 -10.46
CA MET A 46 -27.23 7.29 -9.46
C MET A 46 -27.75 6.19 -8.52
N SER A 47 -28.06 5.01 -9.06
CA SER A 47 -28.51 3.87 -8.27
C SER A 47 -27.43 3.39 -7.30
N LEU A 48 -26.19 3.23 -7.79
CA LEU A 48 -25.06 2.83 -6.95
C LEU A 48 -24.81 3.84 -5.82
N LEU A 49 -24.90 5.14 -6.12
CA LEU A 49 -24.66 6.18 -5.13
C LEU A 49 -25.76 6.24 -4.08
N LYS A 50 -27.03 6.20 -4.50
CA LYS A 50 -28.18 6.24 -3.62
C LYS A 50 -28.28 5.01 -2.73
N ASN A 51 -28.05 3.82 -3.30
CA ASN A 51 -28.34 2.55 -2.63
C ASN A 51 -27.12 1.94 -1.93
N VAL A 52 -25.90 2.30 -2.34
CA VAL A 52 -24.66 1.72 -1.79
C VAL A 52 -23.76 2.78 -1.18
N PHE A 53 -23.31 3.79 -1.94
CA PHE A 53 -22.28 4.73 -1.46
C PHE A 53 -22.77 5.63 -0.32
N LEU A 54 -23.93 6.27 -0.46
CA LEU A 54 -24.47 7.14 0.59
C LEU A 54 -24.80 6.39 1.89
N PRO A 55 -25.49 5.24 1.87
CA PRO A 55 -25.89 4.55 3.10
C PRO A 55 -24.71 3.88 3.84
N ILE A 56 -23.57 3.69 3.17
CA ILE A 56 -22.49 2.89 3.75
C ILE A 56 -21.84 3.53 4.97
N ASN A 57 -21.84 4.86 5.04
CA ASN A 57 -21.34 5.59 6.18
C ASN A 57 -22.07 6.93 6.32
N PRO A 58 -22.58 7.28 7.52
CA PRO A 58 -23.30 8.54 7.72
C PRO A 58 -22.48 9.80 7.41
N ARG A 59 -21.14 9.70 7.38
CA ARG A 59 -20.27 10.82 6.98
C ARG A 59 -20.45 11.25 5.53
N PHE A 60 -20.91 10.37 4.64
CA PHE A 60 -21.20 10.74 3.24
C PHE A 60 -22.49 11.57 3.11
N SER A 61 -23.32 11.59 4.14
CA SER A 61 -24.48 12.47 4.26
C SER A 61 -24.32 13.48 5.39
N SER A 62 -23.08 13.93 5.64
CA SER A 62 -22.80 14.90 6.69
C SER A 62 -21.86 16.00 6.23
N ILE A 63 -22.11 17.21 6.71
CA ILE A 63 -21.19 18.35 6.59
C ILE A 63 -20.39 18.52 7.87
N MET A 64 -19.26 19.22 7.75
CA MET A 64 -18.42 19.55 8.90
C MET A 64 -18.83 20.91 9.45
N VAL A 65 -19.25 20.95 10.72
CA VAL A 65 -19.62 22.19 11.43
C VAL A 65 -18.65 22.45 12.58
N GLU A 66 -18.34 23.71 12.82
CA GLU A 66 -17.48 24.14 13.91
C GLU A 66 -18.28 24.33 15.20
N GLY A 67 -17.86 23.63 16.26
CA GLY A 67 -18.45 23.77 17.59
C GLY A 67 -17.69 24.76 18.47
N LYS A 68 -18.14 24.89 19.73
CA LYS A 68 -17.46 25.70 20.75
C LYS A 68 -15.98 25.29 20.88
N LYS A 69 -15.06 26.27 20.98
CA LYS A 69 -13.59 26.08 21.08
C LYS A 69 -12.91 25.48 19.82
N GLY A 70 -13.51 25.61 18.64
CA GLY A 70 -12.91 25.18 17.36
C GLY A 70 -12.91 23.67 17.10
N VAL A 71 -13.65 22.90 17.91
CA VAL A 71 -13.79 21.45 17.72
C VAL A 71 -14.82 21.18 16.63
N LYS A 72 -14.42 20.46 15.58
CA LYS A 72 -15.29 20.15 14.44
C LYS A 72 -16.15 18.92 14.71
N LYS A 73 -17.40 18.97 14.27
CA LYS A 73 -18.39 17.88 14.37
C LYS A 73 -19.03 17.59 13.01
N TRP A 74 -19.54 16.38 12.86
CA TRP A 74 -20.38 16.00 11.72
C TRP A 74 -21.83 16.35 12.03
N LYS A 75 -22.47 17.08 11.10
CA LYS A 75 -23.90 17.35 11.09
C LYS A 75 -24.51 16.69 9.86
N ARG A 76 -25.52 15.85 10.06
CA ARG A 76 -26.21 15.17 8.96
C ARG A 76 -26.97 16.18 8.12
N VAL A 77 -26.97 15.98 6.80
CA VAL A 77 -27.72 16.80 5.85
C VAL A 77 -28.40 15.90 4.82
N GLU A 78 -29.44 16.42 4.18
CA GLU A 78 -29.94 15.85 2.95
C GLU A 78 -28.92 16.08 1.82
N VAL A 79 -28.70 15.07 0.99
CA VAL A 79 -27.74 15.13 -0.12
C VAL A 79 -28.49 15.07 -1.44
N LYS A 80 -28.33 16.09 -2.27
CA LYS A 80 -28.75 16.09 -3.67
C LYS A 80 -27.60 15.54 -4.50
N LEU A 81 -27.76 14.35 -5.06
CA LEU A 81 -26.67 13.62 -5.73
C LEU A 81 -26.11 14.39 -6.93
N GLU A 82 -26.98 15.14 -7.62
CA GLU A 82 -26.68 15.90 -8.82
C GLU A 82 -25.64 17.00 -8.54
N ASP A 83 -25.63 17.56 -7.33
CA ASP A 83 -24.67 18.60 -6.91
C ASP A 83 -23.26 18.04 -6.69
N HIS A 84 -23.11 16.71 -6.57
CA HIS A 84 -21.84 16.03 -6.29
C HIS A 84 -21.27 15.28 -7.49
N ILE A 85 -22.00 15.19 -8.60
CA ILE A 85 -21.64 14.41 -9.78
C ILE A 85 -21.27 15.34 -10.93
N ASN A 86 -20.05 15.18 -11.43
CA ASN A 86 -19.48 16.00 -12.48
C ASN A 86 -19.20 15.16 -13.71
N VAL A 87 -19.84 15.47 -14.83
CA VAL A 87 -19.62 14.78 -16.12
C VAL A 87 -19.09 15.80 -17.12
N PRO A 88 -17.75 16.04 -17.17
CA PRO A 88 -17.19 17.01 -18.10
C PRO A 88 -17.41 16.56 -19.54
N ARG A 89 -17.63 17.54 -20.43
CA ARG A 89 -17.79 17.32 -21.87
C ARG A 89 -16.54 17.81 -22.60
N PHE A 90 -16.01 16.95 -23.47
CA PHE A 90 -14.90 17.24 -24.38
C PHE A 90 -15.39 17.19 -25.82
N ALA A 91 -14.64 17.79 -26.74
CA ALA A 91 -14.95 17.71 -28.17
C ALA A 91 -14.88 16.25 -28.65
N GLU A 92 -15.92 15.81 -29.37
CA GLU A 92 -16.04 14.44 -29.88
C GLU A 92 -15.20 14.22 -31.15
N GLY A 93 -14.92 12.95 -31.48
CA GLY A 93 -14.18 12.59 -32.69
C GLY A 93 -12.69 12.97 -32.71
N MET A 94 -12.14 13.44 -31.59
CA MET A 94 -10.75 13.88 -31.47
C MET A 94 -9.77 12.71 -31.28
N SER A 95 -8.47 12.98 -31.40
CA SER A 95 -7.40 11.99 -31.21
C SER A 95 -7.25 11.56 -29.75
N LEU A 96 -6.63 10.40 -29.52
CA LEU A 96 -6.34 9.90 -28.17
C LEU A 96 -5.43 10.84 -27.38
N GLU A 97 -4.43 11.44 -28.04
CA GLU A 97 -3.53 12.43 -27.43
C GLU A 97 -4.28 13.67 -26.93
N PHE A 98 -5.29 14.12 -27.67
CA PHE A 98 -6.14 15.23 -27.25
C PHE A 98 -6.93 14.88 -25.98
N TYR A 99 -7.52 13.68 -25.92
CA TYR A 99 -8.25 13.25 -24.72
C TYR A 99 -7.33 13.01 -23.52
N ASP A 100 -6.15 12.44 -23.71
CA ASP A 100 -5.15 12.30 -22.65
C ASP A 100 -4.74 13.67 -22.08
N LYS A 101 -4.52 14.66 -22.94
CA LYS A 101 -4.22 16.02 -22.51
C LYS A 101 -5.36 16.63 -21.70
N ASN A 102 -6.59 16.57 -22.20
CA ASN A 102 -7.76 17.10 -21.49
C ASN A 102 -8.02 16.39 -20.17
N PHE A 103 -7.83 15.06 -20.12
CA PHE A 103 -7.95 14.29 -18.89
C PHE A 103 -6.90 14.72 -17.86
N ASN A 104 -5.64 14.88 -18.26
CA ASN A 104 -4.57 15.33 -17.37
C ASN A 104 -4.78 16.77 -16.88
N ASP A 105 -5.21 17.69 -17.75
CA ASP A 105 -5.53 19.06 -17.38
C ASP A 105 -6.76 19.11 -16.45
N TYR A 106 -7.75 18.23 -16.65
CA TYR A 106 -8.90 18.09 -15.76
C TYR A 106 -8.49 17.55 -14.39
N LEU A 107 -7.67 16.49 -14.32
CA LEU A 107 -7.12 15.98 -13.07
C LEU A 107 -6.32 17.05 -12.31
N SER A 108 -5.51 17.82 -13.04
CA SER A 108 -4.75 18.95 -12.48
C SER A 108 -5.69 19.98 -11.86
N LYS A 109 -6.75 20.38 -12.56
CA LYS A 109 -7.76 21.32 -12.07
C LYS A 109 -8.42 20.83 -10.78
N ILE A 110 -9.04 19.64 -10.81
CA ILE A 110 -9.82 19.15 -9.65
C ILE A 110 -8.94 18.81 -8.44
N SER A 111 -7.63 18.64 -8.63
CA SER A 111 -6.67 18.47 -7.54
C SER A 111 -6.45 19.74 -6.71
N LEU A 112 -6.70 20.90 -7.30
CA LEU A 112 -6.60 22.22 -6.65
C LEU A 112 -7.94 22.72 -6.10
N ASP A 113 -9.05 22.27 -6.69
CA ASP A 113 -10.40 22.67 -6.30
C ASP A 113 -10.71 22.27 -4.85
N GLN A 114 -11.06 23.26 -4.02
CA GLN A 114 -11.52 23.02 -2.65
C GLN A 114 -12.97 22.56 -2.62
N PHE A 115 -13.33 21.76 -1.60
CA PHE A 115 -14.72 21.38 -1.39
C PHE A 115 -15.57 22.55 -0.85
N PRO A 116 -16.82 22.69 -1.31
CA PRO A 116 -17.75 23.65 -0.74
C PRO A 116 -18.00 23.39 0.75
N HIS A 117 -18.08 24.45 1.55
CA HIS A 117 -18.23 24.33 3.02
C HIS A 117 -19.60 23.82 3.47
N ASN A 118 -20.62 23.96 2.62
CA ASN A 118 -22.00 23.58 2.87
C ASN A 118 -22.39 22.23 2.26
N GLN A 119 -21.43 21.45 1.78
CA GLN A 119 -21.67 20.15 1.15
C GLN A 119 -20.83 19.04 1.81
N PRO A 120 -21.30 17.78 1.78
CA PRO A 120 -20.48 16.63 2.11
C PRO A 120 -19.15 16.65 1.35
N LEU A 121 -18.07 16.24 2.01
CA LEU A 121 -16.70 16.40 1.51
C LEU A 121 -16.27 15.33 0.49
N TRP A 122 -17.11 15.09 -0.51
CA TRP A 122 -16.85 14.16 -1.60
C TRP A 122 -17.52 14.62 -2.91
N GLU A 123 -16.88 14.30 -4.03
CA GLU A 123 -17.34 14.56 -5.40
C GLU A 123 -17.02 13.33 -6.25
N ILE A 124 -17.83 13.08 -7.29
CA ILE A 124 -17.60 12.01 -8.25
C ILE A 124 -17.54 12.60 -9.64
N HIS A 125 -16.50 12.26 -10.40
CA HIS A 125 -16.31 12.75 -11.75
C HIS A 125 -16.32 11.58 -12.74
N ILE A 126 -17.11 11.67 -13.80
CA ILE A 126 -17.27 10.61 -14.80
C ILE A 126 -16.73 11.12 -16.14
N ILE A 127 -15.59 10.61 -16.56
CA ILE A 127 -14.96 10.94 -17.84
C ILE A 127 -15.37 9.87 -18.85
N LYS A 128 -16.30 10.23 -19.74
CA LYS A 128 -16.87 9.33 -20.76
C LYS A 128 -15.98 9.15 -22.01
N TYR A 129 -14.82 9.81 -22.05
CA TYR A 129 -13.91 9.82 -23.20
C TYR A 129 -12.73 8.87 -22.99
N PRO A 130 -12.24 8.21 -24.05
CA PRO A 130 -11.14 7.27 -23.96
C PRO A 130 -9.82 8.01 -23.70
N THR A 131 -8.93 7.34 -22.98
CA THR A 131 -7.55 7.73 -22.69
C THR A 131 -6.63 6.58 -23.11
N SER A 132 -5.32 6.80 -23.15
CA SER A 132 -4.35 5.74 -23.44
C SER A 132 -4.47 4.51 -22.51
N ASN A 133 -5.00 4.71 -21.30
CA ASN A 133 -5.12 3.65 -20.30
C ASN A 133 -6.53 3.06 -20.14
N ALA A 134 -7.58 3.73 -20.60
CA ALA A 134 -8.97 3.37 -20.26
C ALA A 134 -9.98 3.86 -21.30
N ALA A 135 -11.08 3.14 -21.47
CA ALA A 135 -12.20 3.58 -22.32
C ALA A 135 -13.08 4.66 -21.65
N GLY A 136 -12.93 4.82 -20.34
CA GLY A 136 -13.51 5.89 -19.54
C GLY A 136 -12.93 5.86 -18.12
N ASN A 137 -13.12 6.92 -17.35
CA ASN A 137 -12.59 7.01 -15.99
C ASN A 137 -13.68 7.46 -15.00
N VAL A 138 -13.75 6.82 -13.83
CA VAL A 138 -14.52 7.32 -12.67
C VAL A 138 -13.55 7.77 -11.60
N ILE A 139 -13.68 9.02 -11.17
CA ILE A 139 -12.81 9.64 -10.18
C ILE A 139 -13.64 9.92 -8.92
N PHE A 140 -13.27 9.30 -7.82
CA PHE A 140 -13.78 9.64 -6.48
C PHE A 140 -12.84 10.67 -5.86
N LYS A 141 -13.29 11.92 -5.77
CA LYS A 141 -12.59 12.98 -5.05
C LYS A 141 -13.12 13.01 -3.62
N LEU A 142 -12.27 12.66 -2.66
CA LEU A 142 -12.66 12.46 -1.25
C LEU A 142 -11.77 13.29 -0.33
N HIS A 143 -12.33 14.00 0.64
CA HIS A 143 -11.52 14.70 1.62
C HIS A 143 -10.95 13.75 2.69
N HIS A 144 -9.67 13.92 3.06
CA HIS A 144 -8.96 13.03 3.99
C HIS A 144 -9.51 13.09 5.44
N ALA A 145 -10.35 14.08 5.75
CA ALA A 145 -11.07 14.14 7.03
C ALA A 145 -12.20 13.11 7.16
N LEU A 146 -12.69 12.56 6.04
CA LEU A 146 -13.70 11.48 6.04
C LEU A 146 -13.12 10.19 6.63
N GLY A 147 -11.86 9.88 6.33
CA GLY A 147 -11.15 8.69 6.82
C GLY A 147 -9.72 8.63 6.27
N ASP A 148 -8.92 7.68 6.76
CA ASP A 148 -7.63 7.39 6.11
C ASP A 148 -7.77 6.53 4.86
N GLY A 149 -6.67 6.32 4.14
CA GLY A 149 -6.66 5.53 2.91
C GLY A 149 -7.25 4.12 3.08
N PHE A 150 -7.10 3.47 4.24
CA PHE A 150 -7.73 2.16 4.49
C PHE A 150 -9.26 2.27 4.64
N SER A 151 -9.73 3.26 5.38
CA SER A 151 -11.17 3.52 5.54
C SER A 151 -11.81 3.89 4.20
N LEU A 152 -11.21 4.82 3.47
CA LEU A 152 -11.73 5.30 2.19
C LEU A 152 -11.65 4.25 1.08
N MET A 153 -10.57 3.45 1.04
CA MET A 153 -10.55 2.27 0.18
C MET A 153 -11.64 1.28 0.56
N GLY A 154 -11.94 1.09 1.85
CA GLY A 154 -13.08 0.30 2.29
C GLY A 154 -14.41 0.80 1.69
N ALA A 155 -14.60 2.12 1.55
CA ALA A 155 -15.78 2.71 0.89
C ALA A 155 -15.79 2.43 -0.60
N LEU A 156 -14.69 2.73 -1.28
CA LEU A 156 -14.56 2.47 -2.70
C LEU A 156 -14.80 0.99 -3.04
N LEU A 157 -14.15 0.08 -2.31
CA LEU A 157 -14.23 -1.37 -2.52
C LEU A 157 -15.62 -1.93 -2.21
N SER A 158 -16.40 -1.28 -1.35
CA SER A 158 -17.76 -1.72 -1.08
C SER A 158 -18.74 -1.33 -2.21
N CYS A 159 -18.36 -0.38 -3.05
CA CYS A 159 -19.07 -0.07 -4.29
C CYS A 159 -18.65 -0.99 -5.45
N LEU A 160 -17.63 -1.83 -5.26
CA LEU A 160 -17.07 -2.71 -6.27
C LEU A 160 -17.49 -4.16 -6.01
N GLN A 161 -17.71 -4.88 -7.10
CA GLN A 161 -18.03 -6.30 -7.08
C GLN A 161 -16.93 -7.08 -7.79
N ARG A 162 -16.80 -8.36 -7.48
CA ARG A 162 -15.95 -9.26 -8.25
C ARG A 162 -16.52 -9.43 -9.66
N ALA A 163 -15.66 -9.34 -10.67
CA ALA A 163 -16.07 -9.48 -12.06
C ALA A 163 -16.53 -10.91 -12.42
N ASP A 164 -15.96 -11.93 -11.76
CA ASP A 164 -16.27 -13.33 -12.01
C ASP A 164 -17.51 -13.81 -11.26
N ASN A 165 -17.70 -13.36 -10.02
CA ASN A 165 -18.88 -13.65 -9.23
C ASN A 165 -19.18 -12.54 -8.20
N PRO A 166 -20.16 -11.66 -8.46
CA PRO A 166 -20.52 -10.55 -7.58
C PRO A 166 -20.95 -10.95 -6.16
N ALA A 167 -21.39 -12.20 -5.95
CA ALA A 167 -21.81 -12.69 -4.64
C ALA A 167 -20.63 -12.99 -3.69
N ILE A 168 -19.40 -13.08 -4.23
CA ILE A 168 -18.20 -13.37 -3.46
C ILE A 168 -17.50 -12.05 -3.09
N PRO A 169 -17.08 -11.86 -1.82
CA PRO A 169 -16.32 -10.69 -1.44
C PRO A 169 -14.93 -10.68 -2.08
N LEU A 170 -14.40 -9.46 -2.27
CA LEU A 170 -13.04 -9.23 -2.74
C LEU A 170 -12.01 -9.78 -1.74
N THR A 171 -10.90 -10.34 -2.24
CA THR A 171 -9.84 -10.83 -1.37
C THR A 171 -8.56 -10.02 -1.53
N PHE A 172 -7.74 -10.03 -0.47
CA PHE A 172 -6.50 -9.27 -0.38
C PHE A 172 -5.35 -10.20 -0.04
N PRO A 173 -4.11 -9.89 -0.47
CA PRO A 173 -2.94 -10.66 -0.10
C PRO A 173 -2.83 -10.82 1.42
N SER A 174 -2.87 -12.08 1.89
CA SER A 174 -2.73 -12.36 3.32
C SER A 174 -1.28 -12.11 3.77
N ARG A 175 -1.13 -11.44 4.90
CA ARG A 175 0.18 -11.27 5.54
C ARG A 175 0.52 -12.59 6.24
N GLN A 176 1.40 -13.41 5.64
CA GLN A 176 1.99 -14.54 6.36
C GLN A 176 2.69 -14.02 7.61
N SER A 177 2.13 -14.31 8.78
CA SER A 177 2.78 -14.12 10.06
C SER A 177 3.94 -15.12 10.14
N ASN A 178 5.16 -14.69 9.82
CA ASN A 178 6.36 -15.39 10.28
C ASN A 178 6.58 -15.06 11.76
N SER A 179 5.67 -15.53 12.63
CA SER A 179 5.88 -15.57 14.07
C SER A 179 6.14 -17.01 14.51
N LYS A 180 7.27 -17.57 14.06
CA LYS A 180 8.04 -18.48 14.90
C LYS A 180 9.35 -17.76 15.24
N LYS A 181 9.32 -16.94 16.28
CA LYS A 181 10.52 -16.77 17.10
C LYS A 181 10.31 -17.68 18.29
N GLU A 182 10.99 -18.82 18.28
CA GLU A 182 11.33 -19.53 19.51
C GLU A 182 11.92 -18.50 20.47
N CYS A 183 11.26 -18.29 21.60
CA CYS A 183 11.87 -17.62 22.73
C CYS A 183 12.91 -18.59 23.30
N LYS A 184 14.11 -18.62 22.69
CA LYS A 184 15.27 -19.16 23.39
C LYS A 184 15.53 -18.22 24.56
N THR A 185 15.46 -18.76 25.76
CA THR A 185 15.91 -18.15 27.02
C THR A 185 17.30 -17.57 26.81
N THR A 186 17.36 -16.29 26.47
CA THR A 186 18.62 -15.57 26.31
C THR A 186 18.82 -14.76 27.58
N SER A 187 19.92 -15.07 28.25
CA SER A 187 20.44 -14.42 29.46
C SER A 187 20.11 -12.92 29.51
N ILE A 188 19.55 -12.51 30.65
CA ILE A 188 19.11 -11.14 31.00
C ILE A 188 20.22 -10.09 30.72
N PHE A 189 21.49 -10.50 30.79
CA PHE A 189 22.65 -9.64 30.52
C PHE A 189 22.86 -9.26 29.04
N LYS A 190 22.27 -9.98 28.07
CA LYS A 190 22.30 -9.59 26.64
C LYS A 190 21.15 -8.65 26.23
N CYS A 191 20.22 -8.34 27.14
CA CYS A 191 19.04 -7.54 26.87
C CYS A 191 19.23 -6.05 27.16
N VAL A 192 20.05 -5.70 28.16
CA VAL A 192 20.31 -4.33 28.62
C VAL A 192 20.82 -3.41 27.49
N PRO A 193 21.82 -3.80 26.66
CA PRO A 193 22.28 -2.95 25.57
C PRO A 193 21.19 -2.70 24.52
N LYS A 194 20.36 -3.71 24.23
CA LYS A 194 19.30 -3.61 23.21
C LYS A 194 18.15 -2.70 23.65
N ILE A 195 17.84 -2.68 24.94
CA ILE A 195 16.84 -1.74 25.50
C ILE A 195 17.40 -0.32 25.45
N PHE A 196 18.65 -0.12 25.87
CA PHE A 196 19.30 1.18 25.85
C PHE A 196 19.40 1.75 24.43
N THR A 197 19.81 0.94 23.44
CA THR A 197 19.82 1.34 22.03
C THR A 197 18.43 1.73 21.52
N ARG A 198 17.35 1.09 21.98
CA ARG A 198 15.98 1.47 21.60
C ARG A 198 15.56 2.81 22.20
N VAL A 199 15.95 3.08 23.45
CA VAL A 199 15.71 4.36 24.11
C VAL A 199 16.45 5.48 23.37
N ILE A 200 17.75 5.30 23.10
CA ILE A 200 18.55 6.27 22.33
C ILE A 200 17.92 6.52 20.96
N ASN A 201 17.60 5.47 20.20
CA ASN A 201 16.95 5.62 18.89
C ASN A 201 15.62 6.36 19.00
N THR A 202 14.84 6.13 20.06
CA THR A 202 13.57 6.82 20.29
C THR A 202 13.78 8.31 20.51
N VAL A 203 14.72 8.69 21.38
CA VAL A 203 15.03 10.09 21.65
C VAL A 203 15.57 10.77 20.39
N GLN A 204 16.48 10.13 19.68
CA GLN A 204 17.05 10.66 18.43
C GLN A 204 15.99 10.79 17.34
N ASP A 205 15.16 9.77 17.10
CA ASP A 205 14.14 9.80 16.04
C ASP A 205 13.03 10.81 16.37
N PHE A 206 12.59 10.91 17.63
CA PHE A 206 11.60 11.89 18.06
C PHE A 206 12.15 13.32 17.99
N GLY A 207 13.35 13.54 18.54
CA GLY A 207 14.03 14.83 18.51
C GLY A 207 14.30 15.29 17.08
N TRP A 208 14.81 14.41 16.21
CA TRP A 208 14.99 14.72 14.79
C TRP A 208 13.66 15.05 14.11
N SER A 209 12.60 14.28 14.39
CA SER A 209 11.28 14.56 13.82
C SER A 209 10.77 15.93 14.23
N TYR A 210 10.94 16.31 15.48
CA TYR A 210 10.54 17.63 15.99
C TYR A 210 11.37 18.75 15.36
N MET A 211 12.69 18.60 15.32
CA MET A 211 13.60 19.57 14.72
C MET A 211 13.33 19.76 13.23
N LYS A 212 13.13 18.67 12.48
CA LYS A 212 12.78 18.75 11.06
C LYS A 212 11.43 19.42 10.83
N SER A 213 10.43 19.11 11.64
CA SER A 213 9.10 19.73 11.52
C SER A 213 9.08 21.23 11.83
N ARG A 214 10.05 21.78 12.56
CA ARG A 214 10.07 23.21 12.95
C ARG A 214 11.20 24.05 12.35
N PHE A 215 12.40 23.49 12.25
CA PHE A 215 13.63 24.27 12.09
C PHE A 215 14.53 23.78 10.95
N VAL A 216 14.38 22.53 10.50
CA VAL A 216 15.28 21.95 9.49
C VAL A 216 14.50 21.59 8.23
N GLU A 217 14.76 22.33 7.15
CA GLU A 217 14.26 22.02 5.82
C GLU A 217 15.26 21.13 5.05
N ASP A 218 14.76 20.28 4.14
CA ASP A 218 15.63 19.62 3.15
C ASP A 218 16.21 20.64 2.18
N ASP A 219 17.39 20.31 1.64
CA ASP A 219 18.08 21.15 0.65
C ASP A 219 17.20 21.38 -0.58
N ARG A 220 17.33 22.55 -1.22
CA ARG A 220 16.75 22.77 -2.55
C ARG A 220 17.39 21.80 -3.54
N SER A 221 16.57 21.17 -4.37
CA SER A 221 17.00 20.14 -5.30
C SER A 221 16.00 20.01 -6.45
N PRO A 222 16.30 19.29 -7.54
CA PRO A 222 15.36 19.08 -8.65
C PRO A 222 14.00 18.45 -8.28
N ILE A 223 13.83 17.97 -7.05
CA ILE A 223 12.58 17.40 -6.52
C ILE A 223 11.96 18.24 -5.41
N ARG A 224 12.62 19.32 -4.98
CA ARG A 224 12.14 20.24 -3.94
C ARG A 224 12.54 21.69 -4.27
N SER A 225 11.55 22.51 -4.62
CA SER A 225 11.73 23.93 -4.94
C SER A 225 12.03 24.75 -3.68
N GLY A 226 11.43 24.37 -2.55
CA GLY A 226 11.44 25.12 -1.30
C GLY A 226 10.47 26.31 -1.30
N GLU A 227 9.75 26.54 -2.40
CA GLU A 227 8.70 27.54 -2.48
C GLU A 227 7.40 26.89 -1.98
N GLY A 228 6.86 27.37 -0.87
CA GLY A 228 5.59 26.85 -0.34
C GLY A 228 4.41 27.42 -1.13
N GLY A 229 3.49 26.56 -1.57
CA GLY A 229 2.22 27.01 -2.16
C GLY A 229 1.53 25.96 -3.03
N PHE A 230 0.23 26.17 -3.28
CA PHE A 230 -0.55 25.34 -4.20
C PHE A 230 -0.28 25.76 -5.64
N ARG A 231 0.43 24.91 -6.38
CA ARG A 231 0.78 25.12 -7.79
C ARG A 231 0.13 24.08 -8.66
N ALA A 232 0.02 24.38 -9.96
CA ALA A 232 -0.49 23.42 -10.93
C ALA A 232 0.32 22.12 -10.86
N THR A 233 -0.37 21.01 -10.57
CA THR A 233 0.27 19.70 -10.50
C THR A 233 0.00 18.89 -11.76
N THR A 234 0.95 18.06 -12.14
CA THR A 234 0.76 17.01 -13.14
C THR A 234 0.74 15.66 -12.47
N ILE A 235 -0.11 14.76 -12.96
CA ILE A 235 -0.26 13.41 -12.43
C ILE A 235 0.09 12.44 -13.55
N THR A 236 1.05 11.56 -13.30
CA THR A 236 1.41 10.48 -14.23
C THR A 236 1.37 9.13 -13.54
N THR A 237 1.25 8.06 -14.31
CA THR A 237 1.14 6.70 -13.78
C THR A 237 2.13 5.75 -14.43
N LEU A 238 2.80 4.94 -13.61
CA LEU A 238 3.67 3.83 -14.01
C LEU A 238 3.07 2.50 -13.57
N THR A 239 3.36 1.42 -14.29
CA THR A 239 2.88 0.07 -13.96
C THR A 239 4.01 -0.93 -13.95
N PHE A 240 4.14 -1.66 -12.85
CA PHE A 240 5.13 -2.72 -12.71
C PHE A 240 4.45 -4.06 -12.44
N SER A 241 5.08 -5.16 -12.85
CA SER A 241 4.64 -6.50 -12.47
C SER A 241 4.87 -6.73 -10.97
N LEU A 242 3.80 -7.06 -10.25
CA LEU A 242 3.88 -7.38 -8.83
C LEU A 242 4.72 -8.64 -8.59
N ASP A 243 4.75 -9.56 -9.55
CA ASP A 243 5.55 -10.79 -9.45
C ASP A 243 7.05 -10.51 -9.54
N CYS A 244 7.49 -9.58 -10.39
CA CYS A 244 8.87 -9.12 -10.39
C CYS A 244 9.26 -8.50 -9.03
N VAL A 245 8.37 -7.69 -8.44
CA VAL A 245 8.57 -7.12 -7.09
C VAL A 245 8.65 -8.21 -6.02
N LYS A 246 7.80 -9.25 -6.10
CA LYS A 246 7.85 -10.42 -5.21
C LYS A 246 9.16 -11.21 -5.34
N GLN A 247 9.74 -11.30 -6.53
CA GLN A 247 11.04 -11.96 -6.73
C GLN A 247 12.17 -11.20 -6.01
N ILE A 248 12.25 -9.88 -6.18
CA ILE A 248 13.22 -9.04 -5.45
C ILE A 248 13.04 -9.18 -3.94
N LYS A 249 11.78 -9.09 -3.48
CA LYS A 249 11.42 -9.30 -2.06
C LYS A 249 11.94 -10.64 -1.53
N ALA A 250 11.71 -11.73 -2.27
CA ALA A 250 12.13 -13.07 -1.88
C ALA A 250 13.66 -13.19 -1.81
N LYS A 251 14.37 -12.64 -2.80
CA LYS A 251 15.83 -12.62 -2.87
C LYS A 251 16.44 -11.90 -1.66
N LEU A 252 15.93 -10.71 -1.34
CA LEU A 252 16.45 -9.86 -0.27
C LEU A 252 15.89 -10.19 1.12
N LYS A 253 14.87 -11.06 1.20
CA LYS A 253 14.14 -11.40 2.45
C LYS A 253 13.55 -10.17 3.16
N VAL A 254 13.06 -9.21 2.38
CA VAL A 254 12.44 -7.96 2.85
C VAL A 254 10.92 -7.96 2.61
N THR A 255 10.23 -6.83 2.86
CA THR A 255 8.82 -6.67 2.53
C THR A 255 8.62 -6.01 1.16
N ILE A 256 7.42 -6.14 0.58
CA ILE A 256 7.08 -5.47 -0.70
C ILE A 256 7.26 -3.96 -0.58
N ASN A 257 6.82 -3.35 0.52
CA ASN A 257 6.97 -1.91 0.76
C ASN A 257 8.44 -1.48 0.77
N ASP A 258 9.35 -2.32 1.29
CA ASP A 258 10.78 -2.02 1.29
C ASP A 258 11.34 -1.99 -0.14
N VAL A 259 10.92 -2.95 -0.99
CA VAL A 259 11.32 -3.00 -2.41
C VAL A 259 10.81 -1.77 -3.15
N ILE A 260 9.52 -1.45 -3.01
CA ILE A 260 8.89 -0.27 -3.63
C ILE A 260 9.60 1.01 -3.20
N THR A 261 9.83 1.18 -1.90
CA THR A 261 10.54 2.35 -1.37
C THR A 261 11.96 2.44 -1.92
N GLY A 262 12.67 1.31 -2.02
CA GLY A 262 14.01 1.26 -2.60
C GLY A 262 14.06 1.64 -4.08
N ILE A 263 13.08 1.20 -4.88
CA ILE A 263 12.93 1.60 -6.29
C ILE A 263 12.70 3.10 -6.40
N ILE A 264 11.75 3.64 -5.62
CA ILE A 264 11.45 5.08 -5.59
C ILE A 264 12.69 5.88 -5.18
N PHE A 265 13.42 5.46 -4.15
CA PHE A 265 14.62 6.16 -3.68
C PHE A 265 15.72 6.17 -4.73
N LEU A 266 15.99 5.04 -5.38
CA LEU A 266 17.00 4.98 -6.44
C LEU A 266 16.57 5.84 -7.64
N GLY A 267 15.34 5.71 -8.12
CA GLY A 267 14.87 6.48 -9.28
C GLY A 267 14.82 7.99 -9.01
N THR A 268 14.44 8.39 -7.79
CA THR A 268 14.52 9.79 -7.35
C THR A 268 15.96 10.30 -7.41
N ARG A 269 16.94 9.51 -6.96
CA ARG A 269 18.36 9.89 -7.02
C ARG A 269 18.90 9.93 -8.43
N LEU A 270 18.52 9.00 -9.30
CA LEU A 270 18.87 9.02 -10.71
C LEU A 270 18.33 10.29 -11.38
N TYR A 271 17.08 10.66 -11.11
CA TYR A 271 16.50 11.90 -11.64
C TYR A 271 17.25 13.16 -11.18
N MET A 272 17.58 13.25 -9.89
CA MET A 272 18.36 14.37 -9.35
C MET A 272 19.73 14.46 -10.04
N GLU A 273 20.46 13.35 -10.12
CA GLU A 273 21.79 13.28 -10.77
C GLU A 273 21.73 13.67 -12.25
N GLU A 274 20.76 13.13 -12.99
CA GLU A 274 20.59 13.41 -14.42
C GLU A 274 20.13 14.84 -14.69
N THR A 275 19.54 15.54 -13.71
CA THR A 275 19.04 16.91 -13.85
C THR A 275 20.07 17.94 -13.39
N SER A 276 20.80 17.64 -12.33
CA SER A 276 21.90 18.46 -11.83
C SER A 276 22.88 17.57 -11.07
N HIS A 277 24.08 17.41 -11.62
CA HIS A 277 25.12 16.52 -11.09
C HIS A 277 25.51 16.83 -9.63
N GLU A 278 25.45 18.10 -9.20
CA GLU A 278 25.72 18.47 -7.81
C GLU A 278 24.55 18.13 -6.86
N SER A 279 23.33 18.06 -7.39
CA SER A 279 22.12 17.83 -6.61
C SER A 279 21.95 16.39 -6.15
N GLY A 280 22.66 15.42 -6.73
CA GLY A 280 22.66 14.02 -6.29
C GLY A 280 23.08 13.85 -4.82
N LYS A 281 23.82 14.83 -4.27
CA LYS A 281 24.29 14.88 -2.88
C LYS A 281 23.37 15.65 -1.93
N ALA A 282 22.33 16.31 -2.44
CA ALA A 282 21.40 17.08 -1.62
C ALA A 282 20.72 16.19 -0.56
N SER A 283 20.56 16.76 0.64
CA SER A 283 19.83 16.15 1.73
C SER A 283 18.35 16.12 1.40
N SER A 284 17.79 14.91 1.33
CA SER A 284 16.41 14.70 0.93
C SER A 284 15.78 13.66 1.84
N THR A 285 14.55 13.93 2.26
CA THR A 285 13.80 13.08 3.19
C THR A 285 12.46 12.72 2.60
N ALA A 286 12.15 11.42 2.64
CA ALA A 286 10.84 10.91 2.28
C ALA A 286 9.96 10.74 3.52
N LEU A 287 8.73 11.23 3.46
CA LEU A 287 7.66 10.93 4.41
C LEU A 287 6.96 9.65 3.97
N VAL A 288 7.31 8.54 4.61
CA VAL A 288 6.73 7.22 4.33
C VAL A 288 5.51 7.01 5.22
N LEU A 289 4.32 7.07 4.63
CA LEU A 289 3.05 6.87 5.33
C LEU A 289 2.76 5.38 5.49
N PHE A 290 2.21 5.00 6.64
CA PHE A 290 1.74 3.64 6.88
C PHE A 290 0.56 3.62 7.85
N ASN A 291 -0.26 2.58 7.70
CA ASN A 291 -1.39 2.33 8.59
C ASN A 291 -0.91 1.81 9.94
N THR A 292 -1.50 2.31 11.02
CA THR A 292 -1.19 1.92 12.40
C THR A 292 -2.01 0.73 12.89
N ARG A 293 -3.04 0.33 12.14
CA ARG A 293 -3.83 -0.88 12.42
C ARG A 293 -2.99 -2.15 12.20
N ALA A 294 -3.22 -3.16 13.02
CA ALA A 294 -2.68 -4.49 12.82
C ALA A 294 -3.43 -5.23 11.69
N ILE A 295 -3.19 -4.83 10.44
CA ILE A 295 -3.94 -5.34 9.28
C ILE A 295 -3.61 -6.83 9.04
N GLY A 296 -4.59 -7.71 9.29
CA GLY A 296 -4.62 -9.10 8.82
C GLY A 296 -5.33 -9.29 7.48
N GLY A 297 -6.11 -8.27 7.05
CA GLY A 297 -6.89 -8.20 5.83
C GLY A 297 -7.77 -6.93 5.82
N TYR A 298 -8.45 -6.64 4.72
CA TYR A 298 -9.45 -5.58 4.70
C TYR A 298 -10.69 -5.97 5.49
N LYS A 299 -11.34 -4.95 6.06
CA LYS A 299 -12.57 -5.06 6.83
C LYS A 299 -13.68 -4.33 6.08
N SER A 300 -14.87 -4.92 6.04
CA SER A 300 -16.05 -4.26 5.48
C SER A 300 -16.39 -3.02 6.32
N ILE A 301 -17.04 -2.03 5.72
CA ILE A 301 -17.43 -0.84 6.47
C ILE A 301 -18.43 -1.17 7.57
N SER A 302 -19.35 -2.10 7.30
CA SER A 302 -20.30 -2.59 8.31
C SER A 302 -19.60 -3.22 9.52
N GLU A 303 -18.39 -3.76 9.38
CA GLU A 303 -17.55 -4.18 10.51
C GLU A 303 -16.84 -3.00 11.19
N MET A 304 -16.37 -2.00 10.43
CA MET A 304 -15.62 -0.86 10.95
C MET A 304 -16.46 0.18 11.71
N VAL A 305 -17.76 0.25 11.44
CA VAL A 305 -18.68 1.22 12.10
C VAL A 305 -19.35 0.64 13.36
N LYS A 306 -19.20 -0.66 13.63
CA LYS A 306 -19.74 -1.28 14.84
C LYS A 306 -19.13 -0.65 16.10
N PRO A 307 -19.92 -0.49 17.17
CA PRO A 307 -19.37 -0.13 18.48
C PRO A 307 -18.25 -1.09 18.88
N ASN A 308 -17.13 -0.56 19.37
CA ASN A 308 -15.96 -1.35 19.79
C ASN A 308 -15.33 -2.22 18.69
N ALA A 309 -15.51 -1.89 17.42
CA ALA A 309 -14.83 -2.57 16.32
C ALA A 309 -13.31 -2.61 16.55
N GLU A 310 -12.69 -3.77 16.29
CA GLU A 310 -11.23 -3.96 16.40
C GLU A 310 -10.45 -2.99 15.49
N MET A 311 -11.05 -2.66 14.34
CA MET A 311 -10.50 -1.74 13.34
C MET A 311 -11.53 -0.65 13.01
N PRO A 312 -11.72 0.36 13.88
CA PRO A 312 -12.79 1.33 13.70
C PRO A 312 -12.52 2.27 12.52
N TRP A 313 -13.60 2.72 11.88
CA TRP A 313 -13.58 3.72 10.82
C TRP A 313 -12.91 5.03 11.28
N GLY A 314 -12.05 5.60 10.44
CA GLY A 314 -11.46 6.92 10.66
C GLY A 314 -9.96 6.96 10.36
N ASN A 315 -9.28 7.98 10.86
CA ASN A 315 -7.88 8.22 10.54
C ASN A 315 -6.95 7.51 11.53
N ARG A 316 -6.26 6.46 11.08
CA ARG A 316 -5.27 5.68 11.85
C ARG A 316 -4.04 5.42 11.00
N PHE A 317 -3.43 6.48 10.49
CA PHE A 317 -2.15 6.43 9.79
C PHE A 317 -1.13 7.30 10.52
N THR A 318 0.13 7.07 10.21
CA THR A 318 1.25 7.89 10.67
C THR A 318 2.33 7.89 9.59
N PHE A 319 3.38 8.68 9.80
CA PHE A 319 4.48 8.83 8.85
C PHE A 319 5.82 8.58 9.52
N LEU A 320 6.78 8.08 8.75
CA LEU A 320 8.19 8.07 9.09
C LEU A 320 8.94 9.03 8.20
N GLN A 321 9.72 9.93 8.79
CA GLN A 321 10.74 10.66 8.07
C GLN A 321 11.93 9.74 7.81
N VAL A 322 12.13 9.34 6.56
CA VAL A 322 13.18 8.42 6.12
C VAL A 322 14.13 9.17 5.18
N PRO A 323 15.40 9.37 5.54
CA PRO A 323 16.38 9.97 4.63
C PRO A 323 16.52 9.13 3.36
N ILE A 324 16.48 9.77 2.20
CA ILE A 324 16.71 9.12 0.91
C ILE A 324 18.22 8.87 0.79
N PRO A 325 18.69 7.60 0.68
CA PRO A 325 20.12 7.31 0.57
C PRO A 325 20.77 8.05 -0.61
N LYS A 326 21.98 8.57 -0.41
CA LYS A 326 22.76 9.22 -1.48
C LYS A 326 23.39 8.17 -2.41
N LEU A 327 23.64 8.55 -3.67
CA LEU A 327 24.54 7.79 -4.55
C LEU A 327 25.97 7.84 -3.97
N ALA A 328 26.76 6.77 -4.15
CA ALA A 328 28.14 6.74 -3.64
C ALA A 328 29.07 7.26 -4.74
N ASN A 329 30.15 7.95 -4.37
CA ASN A 329 31.12 8.43 -5.34
C ASN A 329 32.03 7.29 -5.80
N ALA A 330 32.58 7.39 -7.01
CA ALA A 330 33.55 6.44 -7.56
C ALA A 330 34.91 6.42 -6.84
N GLY A 331 35.11 7.22 -5.78
CA GLY A 331 36.38 7.34 -5.04
C GLY A 331 36.31 7.00 -3.54
N ASP A 332 35.14 6.59 -3.02
CA ASP A 332 35.02 6.20 -1.61
C ASP A 332 35.52 4.76 -1.41
N ALA A 333 36.83 4.60 -1.22
CA ALA A 333 37.53 3.30 -1.15
C ALA A 333 37.12 2.37 0.02
N ALA A 334 36.25 2.83 0.93
CA ALA A 334 35.68 1.98 1.98
C ALA A 334 34.44 1.18 1.52
N ASP A 335 33.96 1.42 0.29
CA ASP A 335 32.74 0.81 -0.25
C ASP A 335 32.99 0.28 -1.68
N GLU A 336 33.86 -0.72 -1.84
CA GLU A 336 34.08 -1.50 -3.08
C GLU A 336 32.79 -2.19 -3.64
N SER A 337 31.63 -1.94 -3.01
CA SER A 337 30.30 -2.40 -3.39
C SER A 337 29.39 -1.30 -4.00
N SER A 338 29.99 -0.17 -4.41
CA SER A 338 29.32 1.10 -4.77
C SER A 338 28.29 1.01 -5.92
N SER A 339 28.34 -0.03 -6.75
CA SER A 339 27.50 -0.21 -7.94
C SER A 339 26.21 -1.01 -7.71
N ASN A 340 25.99 -1.62 -6.54
CA ASN A 340 24.86 -2.53 -6.36
C ASN A 340 23.52 -1.81 -6.09
N PRO A 341 22.55 -1.80 -7.03
CA PRO A 341 21.26 -1.10 -6.86
C PRO A 341 20.40 -1.71 -5.74
N LEU A 342 20.61 -2.99 -5.38
CA LEU A 342 19.89 -3.65 -4.28
C LEU A 342 20.15 -2.99 -2.92
N ARG A 343 21.24 -2.24 -2.77
CA ARG A 343 21.56 -1.53 -1.53
C ARG A 343 20.52 -0.48 -1.17
N PHE A 344 19.85 0.12 -2.15
CA PHE A 344 18.78 1.09 -1.88
C PHE A 344 17.59 0.44 -1.18
N VAL A 345 17.21 -0.77 -1.64
CA VAL A 345 16.18 -1.58 -0.99
C VAL A 345 16.61 -1.99 0.42
N MET A 346 17.85 -2.44 0.58
CA MET A 346 18.36 -2.85 1.89
C MET A 346 18.48 -1.68 2.86
N LYS A 347 18.99 -0.51 2.44
CA LYS A 347 19.07 0.70 3.28
C LYS A 347 17.67 1.18 3.68
N ALA A 348 16.71 1.21 2.75
CA ALA A 348 15.32 1.52 3.05
C ALA A 348 14.74 0.55 4.10
N HIS A 349 14.92 -0.77 3.90
CA HIS A 349 14.48 -1.79 4.84
C HIS A 349 15.04 -1.56 6.26
N HIS A 350 16.36 -1.36 6.38
CA HIS A 350 17.01 -1.17 7.68
C HIS A 350 16.54 0.12 8.37
N LEU A 351 16.46 1.23 7.64
CA LEU A 351 16.02 2.52 8.19
C LEU A 351 14.57 2.47 8.66
N ILE A 352 13.66 1.94 7.83
CA ILE A 352 12.24 1.80 8.17
C ILE A 352 12.06 0.84 9.35
N LYS A 353 12.74 -0.30 9.34
CA LYS A 353 12.66 -1.28 10.43
C LYS A 353 13.19 -0.71 11.75
N ARG A 354 14.29 0.04 11.71
CA ARG A 354 14.84 0.73 12.89
C ARG A 354 13.83 1.73 13.45
N LYS A 355 13.30 2.62 12.61
CA LYS A 355 12.33 3.65 13.01
C LYS A 355 10.99 3.06 13.47
N ARG A 356 10.56 1.93 12.91
CA ARG A 356 9.38 1.19 13.41
C ARG A 356 9.60 0.56 14.79
N ASN A 357 10.85 0.25 15.13
CA ASN A 357 11.19 -0.32 16.44
C ASN A 357 11.43 0.75 17.52
N SER A 358 11.43 2.03 17.16
CA SER A 358 11.48 3.14 18.13
C SER A 358 10.07 3.56 18.54
N ALA A 359 9.92 4.15 19.73
CA ALA A 359 8.63 4.66 20.19
C ALA A 359 8.33 6.07 19.63
N ALA A 360 9.14 6.60 18.72
CA ALA A 360 9.03 7.95 18.20
C ALA A 360 7.66 8.21 17.55
N VAL A 361 7.12 7.23 16.81
CA VAL A 361 5.78 7.31 16.19
C VAL A 361 4.68 7.53 17.23
N TYR A 362 4.74 6.78 18.35
CA TYR A 362 3.78 6.92 19.44
C TYR A 362 3.90 8.28 20.12
N LEU A 363 5.15 8.74 20.35
CA LEU A 363 5.42 10.05 20.95
C LEU A 363 4.94 11.20 20.06
N ILE A 364 5.17 11.13 18.74
CA ILE A 364 4.66 12.10 17.77
C ILE A 364 3.13 12.13 17.80
N GLY A 365 2.47 10.98 17.80
CA GLY A 365 1.01 10.91 17.89
C GLY A 365 0.47 11.55 19.18
N THR A 366 1.11 11.27 20.31
CA THR A 366 0.76 11.86 21.61
C THR A 366 0.98 13.37 21.63
N MET A 367 2.09 13.83 21.06
CA MET A 367 2.43 15.25 20.93
C MET A 367 1.40 15.98 20.05
N LEU A 368 1.01 15.42 18.90
CA LEU A 368 0.01 16.01 18.01
C LEU A 368 -1.36 16.10 18.70
N ASP A 369 -1.78 15.06 19.43
CA ASP A 369 -3.04 15.11 20.18
C ASP A 369 -3.01 16.12 21.33
N THR A 370 -1.87 16.23 22.00
CA THR A 370 -1.65 17.24 23.05
C THR A 370 -1.68 18.65 22.47
N LEU A 371 -0.97 18.89 21.37
CA LEU A 371 -0.97 20.16 20.65
C LEU A 371 -2.39 20.55 20.20
N ARG A 372 -3.17 19.59 19.70
CA ARG A 372 -4.58 19.79 19.33
C ARG A 372 -5.44 20.19 20.51
N LYS A 373 -5.26 19.54 21.67
CA LYS A 373 -6.04 19.86 22.89
C LYS A 373 -5.68 21.22 23.49
N LEU A 374 -4.40 21.59 23.44
CA LEU A 374 -3.89 22.82 24.09
C LEU A 374 -3.96 24.06 23.19
N ARG A 375 -3.63 23.92 21.90
CA ARG A 375 -3.52 25.04 20.93
C ARG A 375 -4.51 24.95 19.78
N GLY A 376 -5.38 23.94 19.78
CA GLY A 376 -6.43 23.75 18.78
C GLY A 376 -5.98 23.03 17.50
N PRO A 377 -6.94 22.64 16.63
CA PRO A 377 -6.67 21.96 15.37
C PRO A 377 -5.81 22.78 14.40
N GLU A 378 -5.99 24.10 14.33
CA GLU A 378 -5.26 24.97 13.40
C GLU A 378 -3.75 25.01 13.67
N ALA A 379 -3.35 25.07 14.95
CA ALA A 379 -1.93 25.00 15.33
C ALA A 379 -1.32 23.64 15.01
N THR A 380 -2.12 22.57 15.15
CA THR A 380 -1.70 21.20 14.81
C THR A 380 -1.55 21.03 13.30
N ALA A 381 -2.46 21.63 12.53
CA ALA A 381 -2.40 21.65 11.07
C ALA A 381 -1.15 22.38 10.58
N ARG A 382 -0.81 23.54 11.17
CA ARG A 382 0.44 24.27 10.86
C ARG A 382 1.69 23.43 11.12
N TYR A 383 1.73 22.69 12.22
CA TYR A 383 2.83 21.77 12.50
C TYR A 383 2.95 20.68 11.43
N LEU A 384 1.83 20.09 11.02
CA LEU A 384 1.82 19.04 10.00
C LEU A 384 2.20 19.62 8.63
N HIS A 385 1.65 20.77 8.25
CA HIS A 385 2.01 21.50 7.04
C HIS A 385 3.51 21.77 6.97
N SER A 386 4.11 22.26 8.06
CA SER A 386 5.57 22.49 8.16
C SER A 386 6.35 21.18 7.99
N THR A 387 5.86 20.07 8.57
CA THR A 387 6.48 18.75 8.40
C THR A 387 6.51 18.30 6.93
N LEU A 388 5.41 18.50 6.21
CA LEU A 388 5.28 18.19 4.79
C LEU A 388 6.20 19.10 3.96
N LYS A 389 6.13 20.41 4.16
CA LYS A 389 6.95 21.43 3.47
C LYS A 389 8.46 21.20 3.63
N ASN A 390 8.88 20.76 4.82
CA ASN A 390 10.29 20.57 5.15
C ASN A 390 10.87 19.25 4.63
N SER A 391 10.04 18.41 4.00
CA SER A 391 10.44 17.13 3.42
C SER A 391 10.39 17.19 1.89
N SER A 392 11.24 16.41 1.21
CA SER A 392 11.31 16.42 -0.27
C SER A 392 10.26 15.56 -0.98
N LEU A 393 9.74 14.52 -0.33
CA LEU A 393 8.91 13.50 -1.00
C LEU A 393 7.88 12.88 -0.06
N GLY A 394 6.61 12.82 -0.48
CA GLY A 394 5.59 11.97 0.15
C GLY A 394 5.51 10.58 -0.48
N ILE A 395 5.44 9.51 0.33
CA ILE A 395 5.19 8.14 -0.16
C ILE A 395 4.02 7.51 0.60
N SER A 396 2.98 7.09 -0.11
CA SER A 396 1.87 6.32 0.44
C SER A 396 1.64 5.04 -0.35
N ASN A 397 1.30 3.95 0.34
CA ASN A 397 1.10 2.65 -0.28
C ASN A 397 -0.15 1.95 0.27
N LEU A 398 -1.01 1.47 -0.62
CA LEU A 398 -2.21 0.71 -0.33
C LEU A 398 -2.17 -0.65 -1.02
N ILE A 399 -2.67 -1.67 -0.32
CA ILE A 399 -2.86 -2.99 -0.91
C ILE A 399 -4.26 -3.02 -1.50
N GLY A 400 -4.40 -3.35 -2.79
CA GLY A 400 -5.68 -3.58 -3.44
C GLY A 400 -5.98 -5.07 -3.64
N PRO A 401 -7.14 -5.40 -4.23
CA PRO A 401 -7.62 -6.76 -4.37
C PRO A 401 -6.86 -7.55 -5.44
N VAL A 402 -6.92 -8.88 -5.32
CA VAL A 402 -6.22 -9.79 -6.25
C VAL A 402 -7.07 -10.19 -7.44
N GLU A 403 -8.40 -10.08 -7.34
CA GLU A 403 -9.34 -10.40 -8.40
C GLU A 403 -9.75 -9.17 -9.23
N PRO A 404 -10.10 -9.36 -10.51
CA PRO A 404 -10.73 -8.32 -11.31
C PRO A 404 -12.08 -7.88 -10.73
N MET A 405 -12.36 -6.58 -10.84
CA MET A 405 -13.55 -5.95 -10.27
C MET A 405 -14.44 -5.32 -11.33
N THR A 406 -15.70 -5.10 -10.99
CA THR A 406 -16.64 -4.27 -11.73
C THR A 406 -17.20 -3.18 -10.82
N LEU A 407 -17.46 -2.00 -11.40
CA LEU A 407 -18.22 -0.91 -10.80
C LEU A 407 -19.53 -0.80 -11.57
N ALA A 408 -20.69 -1.10 -10.95
CA ALA A 408 -21.98 -1.08 -11.66
C ALA A 408 -21.93 -1.80 -13.03
N ASN A 409 -21.39 -3.02 -13.03
CA ASN A 409 -21.16 -3.86 -14.23
C ASN A 409 -20.11 -3.36 -15.24
N TYR A 410 -19.47 -2.21 -15.02
CA TYR A 410 -18.32 -1.76 -15.82
C TYR A 410 -17.03 -2.42 -15.32
N PRO A 411 -16.33 -3.23 -16.13
CA PRO A 411 -15.08 -3.86 -15.72
C PRO A 411 -13.99 -2.82 -15.45
N VAL A 412 -13.34 -2.94 -14.30
CA VAL A 412 -12.23 -2.09 -13.88
C VAL A 412 -10.94 -2.66 -14.44
N ARG A 413 -10.36 -1.96 -15.41
CA ARG A 413 -9.05 -2.26 -16.01
C ARG A 413 -7.89 -1.89 -15.09
N GLY A 414 -8.04 -0.81 -14.33
CA GLY A 414 -6.98 -0.26 -13.49
C GLY A 414 -7.51 0.60 -12.34
N LEU A 415 -6.66 0.78 -11.33
CA LEU A 415 -6.95 1.57 -10.14
C LEU A 415 -5.68 2.28 -9.71
N TYR A 416 -5.78 3.58 -9.44
CA TYR A 416 -4.76 4.34 -8.74
C TYR A 416 -5.39 5.41 -7.87
N PHE A 417 -4.58 6.03 -7.02
CA PHE A 417 -5.01 7.19 -6.25
C PHE A 417 -3.90 8.20 -6.14
N THR A 418 -4.21 9.46 -5.85
CA THR A 418 -3.24 10.50 -5.48
C THR A 418 -3.69 11.20 -4.20
N VAL A 419 -2.74 11.81 -3.49
CA VAL A 419 -3.02 12.71 -2.37
C VAL A 419 -2.60 14.11 -2.80
N ASN A 420 -3.54 15.04 -2.75
CA ASN A 420 -3.40 16.42 -3.19
C ASN A 420 -3.70 17.38 -2.04
N GLY A 421 -3.40 18.66 -2.21
CA GLY A 421 -3.56 19.65 -1.15
C GLY A 421 -2.44 19.66 -0.10
N GLY A 422 -1.35 18.92 -0.32
CA GLY A 422 -0.11 19.02 0.46
C GLY A 422 0.89 20.01 -0.18
N PRO A 423 1.79 20.64 0.62
CA PRO A 423 2.79 21.59 0.14
C PRO A 423 4.00 20.94 -0.54
N GLU A 424 4.08 19.61 -0.62
CA GLU A 424 5.20 18.93 -1.27
C GLU A 424 5.17 19.11 -2.79
N ASP A 425 6.33 19.32 -3.41
CA ASP A 425 6.47 19.37 -4.89
C ASP A 425 6.33 17.98 -5.54
N LEU A 426 6.62 16.91 -4.78
CA LEU A 426 6.61 15.53 -5.25
C LEU A 426 5.91 14.60 -4.24
N SER A 427 4.93 13.85 -4.74
CA SER A 427 4.21 12.83 -3.96
C SER A 427 3.96 11.58 -4.79
N ILE A 428 4.28 10.43 -4.23
CA ILE A 428 4.15 9.12 -4.89
C ILE A 428 3.18 8.23 -4.11
N THR A 429 2.20 7.71 -4.82
CA THR A 429 1.17 6.83 -4.29
C THR A 429 1.22 5.51 -5.04
N VAL A 430 1.13 4.42 -4.29
CA VAL A 430 1.26 3.08 -4.84
C VAL A 430 0.06 2.23 -4.44
N VAL A 431 -0.51 1.51 -5.41
CA VAL A 431 -1.56 0.53 -5.17
C VAL A 431 -1.32 -0.74 -5.98
N SER A 432 -1.56 -1.90 -5.38
CA SER A 432 -1.56 -3.18 -6.11
C SER A 432 -2.97 -3.54 -6.57
N TYR A 433 -3.15 -3.94 -7.82
CA TYR A 433 -4.42 -4.42 -8.36
C TYR A 433 -4.14 -5.49 -9.42
N VAL A 434 -4.75 -6.68 -9.32
CA VAL A 434 -4.64 -7.81 -10.28
C VAL A 434 -3.21 -7.99 -10.81
N GLU A 435 -2.32 -8.51 -9.97
CA GLU A 435 -0.90 -8.80 -10.29
C GLU A 435 -0.06 -7.59 -10.77
N LYS A 436 -0.63 -6.39 -10.82
CA LYS A 436 0.04 -5.15 -11.20
C LYS A 436 0.25 -4.28 -9.97
N LEU A 437 1.34 -3.53 -10.00
CA LEU A 437 1.63 -2.47 -9.06
C LEU A 437 1.54 -1.15 -9.83
N ARG A 438 0.53 -0.34 -9.53
CA ARG A 438 0.31 0.98 -10.14
C ARG A 438 0.94 2.03 -9.24
N VAL A 439 1.84 2.82 -9.80
CA VAL A 439 2.55 3.92 -9.13
C VAL A 439 2.06 5.22 -9.75
N ALA A 440 1.31 6.01 -9.00
CA ALA A 440 0.91 7.35 -9.42
C ALA A 440 1.89 8.38 -8.81
N VAL A 441 2.31 9.33 -9.63
CA VAL A 441 3.29 10.35 -9.30
C VAL A 441 2.63 11.71 -9.51
N ARG A 442 2.44 12.46 -8.42
CA ARG A 442 2.03 13.87 -8.43
C ARG A 442 3.28 14.72 -8.37
N MET A 443 3.42 15.62 -9.33
CA MET A 443 4.56 16.50 -9.47
C MET A 443 4.10 17.94 -9.67
N ASP A 444 4.88 18.91 -9.22
CA ASP A 444 4.72 20.30 -9.65
C ASP A 444 5.01 20.41 -11.17
N LYS A 445 4.01 20.86 -11.94
CA LYS A 445 4.06 20.94 -13.41
C LYS A 445 5.11 21.94 -13.91
N SER A 446 5.46 22.94 -13.09
CA SER A 446 6.42 23.99 -13.46
C SER A 446 7.87 23.65 -13.12
N PHE A 447 8.08 22.63 -12.29
CA PHE A 447 9.38 22.40 -11.67
C PHE A 447 9.99 21.03 -12.00
N ILE A 448 9.19 19.96 -12.07
CA ILE A 448 9.67 18.59 -12.27
C ILE A 448 9.28 18.11 -13.66
N ASP A 449 10.24 17.61 -14.44
CA ASP A 449 9.99 16.98 -15.74
C ASP A 449 9.34 15.59 -15.54
N PRO A 450 8.06 15.40 -15.92
CA PRO A 450 7.35 14.17 -15.65
C PRO A 450 7.88 12.98 -16.45
N GLN A 451 8.29 13.21 -17.70
CA GLN A 451 8.75 12.14 -18.59
C GLN A 451 10.11 11.63 -18.12
N LYS A 452 11.01 12.55 -17.80
CA LYS A 452 12.33 12.22 -17.29
C LYS A 452 12.27 11.55 -15.92
N PHE A 453 11.44 12.05 -15.00
CA PHE A 453 11.25 11.44 -13.69
C PHE A 453 10.74 10.00 -13.81
N ASN A 454 9.72 9.78 -14.64
CA ASN A 454 9.16 8.45 -14.87
C ASN A 454 10.19 7.48 -15.46
N SER A 455 10.96 7.91 -16.47
CA SER A 455 12.05 7.13 -17.05
C SER A 455 13.10 6.73 -16.01
N CYS A 456 13.45 7.62 -15.08
CA CYS A 456 14.38 7.32 -13.99
C CYS A 456 13.82 6.26 -13.01
N ILE A 457 12.52 6.28 -12.73
CA ILE A 457 11.87 5.27 -11.87
C ILE A 457 11.84 3.91 -12.57
N GLU A 458 11.55 3.86 -13.86
CA GLU A 458 11.61 2.63 -14.67
C GLU A 458 13.03 2.06 -14.74
N LYS A 459 14.02 2.91 -15.02
CA LYS A 459 15.44 2.55 -15.00
C LYS A 459 15.88 1.99 -13.65
N ALA A 460 15.44 2.60 -12.55
CA ALA A 460 15.72 2.11 -11.21
C ALA A 460 15.09 0.73 -10.94
N PHE A 461 13.85 0.51 -11.37
CA PHE A 461 13.20 -0.80 -11.30
C PHE A 461 14.00 -1.86 -12.06
N ASP A 462 14.40 -1.57 -13.30
CA ASP A 462 15.18 -2.48 -14.14
C ASP A 462 16.54 -2.82 -13.53
N MET A 463 17.27 -1.82 -13.03
CA MET A 463 18.56 -2.02 -12.36
C MET A 463 18.42 -2.95 -11.15
N ILE A 464 17.43 -2.69 -10.28
CA ILE A 464 17.19 -3.50 -9.08
C ILE A 464 16.75 -4.91 -9.47
N PHE A 465 15.86 -5.04 -10.45
CA PHE A 465 15.35 -6.34 -10.87
C PHE A 465 16.45 -7.21 -11.49
N ARG A 466 17.26 -6.65 -12.42
CA ARG A 466 18.39 -7.35 -13.02
C ARG A 466 19.39 -7.82 -11.98
N ALA A 467 19.80 -6.94 -11.05
CA ALA A 467 20.72 -7.32 -9.97
C ALA A 467 20.16 -8.43 -9.05
N ALA A 468 18.84 -8.44 -8.80
CA ALA A 468 18.20 -9.48 -8.00
C ALA A 468 18.19 -10.85 -8.71
N VAL A 469 18.03 -10.85 -10.04
CA VAL A 469 17.97 -12.07 -10.86
C VAL A 469 19.37 -12.59 -11.21
N GLU A 470 20.31 -11.75 -11.63
CA GLU A 470 21.65 -12.17 -12.07
C GLU A 470 22.48 -12.82 -10.95
N SER A 471 22.26 -12.41 -9.71
CA SER A 471 22.90 -13.01 -8.52
C SER A 471 22.38 -14.43 -8.18
N THR A 472 21.61 -15.08 -9.07
CA THR A 472 21.14 -16.47 -8.91
C THR A 472 21.91 -17.52 -9.73
N SER A 473 22.95 -17.14 -10.47
CA SER A 473 23.81 -18.10 -11.19
C SER A 473 25.27 -18.09 -10.69
N PRO A 474 25.75 -19.15 -10.02
CA PRO A 474 27.16 -19.51 -10.06
C PRO A 474 27.41 -20.44 -11.27
N ALA A 475 28.44 -20.13 -12.05
CA ALA A 475 28.99 -20.89 -13.19
C ALA A 475 28.10 -21.00 -14.45
N ILE A 476 28.43 -20.20 -15.47
CA ILE A 476 28.95 -20.62 -16.80
C ILE A 476 29.43 -19.32 -17.46
N SER A 477 30.72 -19.07 -17.30
CA SER A 477 31.49 -18.06 -18.02
C SER A 477 31.97 -18.73 -19.31
N SER A 478 31.42 -18.33 -20.47
CA SER A 478 32.14 -18.26 -21.77
C SER A 478 31.24 -18.05 -23.00
N THR A 479 29.91 -17.98 -22.90
CA THR A 479 29.05 -17.87 -24.11
C THR A 479 28.11 -16.66 -24.17
N LYS A 480 28.24 -15.69 -23.25
CA LYS A 480 27.39 -14.48 -23.25
C LYS A 480 27.89 -13.33 -24.11
N GLU A 481 29.18 -13.29 -24.49
CA GLU A 481 29.72 -12.20 -25.32
C GLU A 481 29.28 -12.27 -26.79
N THR A 482 28.87 -13.44 -27.28
CA THR A 482 28.42 -13.59 -28.68
C THR A 482 26.97 -13.13 -28.88
N LEU A 483 26.14 -13.06 -27.83
CA LEU A 483 24.73 -12.65 -27.95
C LEU A 483 24.54 -11.12 -27.87
N ILE A 484 25.50 -10.40 -27.26
CA ILE A 484 25.39 -8.95 -27.01
C ILE A 484 25.75 -8.12 -28.25
N ARG A 485 26.49 -8.68 -29.21
CA ARG A 485 26.84 -7.99 -30.47
C ARG A 485 25.71 -7.91 -31.52
N ASN A 486 24.64 -8.70 -31.38
CA ASN A 486 23.57 -8.75 -32.39
C ASN A 486 22.35 -7.87 -32.09
N ILE A 487 22.36 -7.09 -31.01
CA ILE A 487 21.33 -6.08 -30.77
C ILE A 487 21.92 -4.72 -31.14
N GLY A 488 21.95 -4.48 -32.45
CA GLY A 488 22.18 -3.16 -33.01
C GLY A 488 21.06 -2.22 -32.56
N ILE A 489 21.46 -1.12 -31.93
CA ILE A 489 20.58 0.02 -31.62
C ILE A 489 20.10 0.58 -32.96
N SER A 490 18.80 0.49 -33.21
CA SER A 490 18.11 1.33 -34.18
C SER A 490 16.82 1.85 -33.58
N ASN A 491 16.57 3.13 -33.85
CA ASN A 491 15.57 3.98 -33.25
C ASN A 491 14.12 3.49 -33.44
N ASN A 492 13.30 3.78 -32.42
CA ASN A 492 11.86 4.04 -32.47
C ASN A 492 10.94 2.99 -33.13
N LYS A 493 10.17 2.27 -32.30
CA LYS A 493 8.70 2.13 -32.29
C LYS A 493 8.28 0.85 -31.57
N ASN A 494 7.33 0.99 -30.64
CA ASN A 494 6.42 -0.03 -30.10
C ASN A 494 6.97 -1.46 -29.91
N LEU A 495 7.35 -1.80 -28.69
CA LEU A 495 7.34 -3.19 -28.24
C LEU A 495 6.84 -3.29 -26.80
N HIS A 496 5.58 -3.66 -26.72
CA HIS A 496 4.85 -4.07 -25.52
C HIS A 496 5.51 -5.35 -24.97
N VAL A 497 6.32 -5.25 -23.92
CA VAL A 497 6.91 -6.44 -23.28
C VAL A 497 5.87 -7.05 -22.34
N GLN A 498 5.17 -8.06 -22.87
CA GLN A 498 4.11 -8.80 -22.20
C GLN A 498 4.70 -9.94 -21.36
N PHE A 499 4.70 -9.80 -20.03
CA PHE A 499 4.88 -10.91 -19.08
C PHE A 499 3.59 -11.11 -18.27
N SER A 500 2.56 -11.60 -18.95
CA SER A 500 1.37 -12.23 -18.35
C SER A 500 1.19 -13.59 -19.03
N LYS A 501 1.07 -14.68 -18.27
CA LYS A 501 0.72 -16.00 -18.86
C LYS A 501 -0.66 -15.89 -19.51
N THR A 502 -0.78 -16.30 -20.76
CA THR A 502 -2.00 -16.16 -21.55
C THR A 502 -2.80 -17.47 -21.54
N HIS A 503 -4.14 -17.38 -21.60
CA HIS A 503 -5.05 -18.52 -21.79
C HIS A 503 -4.60 -19.44 -22.95
N GLN A 504 -4.00 -18.85 -23.98
CA GLN A 504 -3.42 -19.56 -25.12
C GLN A 504 -2.28 -20.53 -24.75
N GLU A 505 -1.43 -20.21 -23.76
CA GLU A 505 -0.38 -21.13 -23.32
C GLU A 505 -0.97 -22.34 -22.57
N ASP A 506 -2.00 -22.11 -21.75
CA ASP A 506 -2.71 -23.19 -21.04
C ASP A 506 -3.45 -24.10 -22.03
N GLU A 507 -4.13 -23.54 -23.05
CA GLU A 507 -4.79 -24.32 -24.11
C GLU A 507 -3.80 -25.17 -24.92
N LYS A 508 -2.61 -24.63 -25.25
CA LYS A 508 -1.55 -25.39 -25.90
C LYS A 508 -1.07 -26.56 -25.03
N LEU A 509 -0.89 -26.32 -23.73
CA LEU A 509 -0.48 -27.35 -22.78
C LEU A 509 -1.55 -28.44 -22.60
N ILE A 510 -2.83 -28.04 -22.52
CA ILE A 510 -3.97 -28.96 -22.44
C ILE A 510 -4.09 -29.78 -23.71
N THR A 511 -4.09 -29.14 -24.88
CA THR A 511 -4.23 -29.80 -26.17
C THR A 511 -3.12 -30.82 -26.37
N HIS A 512 -1.87 -30.45 -26.09
CA HIS A 512 -0.73 -31.36 -26.22
C HIS A 512 -0.83 -32.58 -25.30
N ILE A 513 -1.11 -32.37 -24.00
CA ILE A 513 -1.18 -33.47 -23.04
C ILE A 513 -2.40 -34.37 -23.28
N SER A 514 -3.54 -33.80 -23.69
CA SER A 514 -4.75 -34.59 -24.00
C SER A 514 -4.59 -35.45 -25.26
N SER A 515 -3.77 -35.02 -26.23
CA SER A 515 -3.54 -35.74 -27.49
C SER A 515 -2.38 -36.74 -27.45
N HIS A 516 -1.32 -36.46 -26.68
CA HIS A 516 -0.08 -37.25 -26.69
C HIS A 516 0.30 -37.84 -25.32
N GLY A 517 -0.45 -37.52 -24.26
CA GLY A 517 -0.04 -37.77 -22.88
C GLY A 517 1.11 -36.84 -22.44
N HIS A 518 1.50 -36.89 -21.17
CA HIS A 518 2.57 -36.03 -20.65
C HIS A 518 3.98 -36.61 -20.86
N GLY A 519 4.12 -37.91 -21.15
CA GLY A 519 5.41 -38.58 -21.35
C GLY A 519 6.49 -38.15 -20.35
N CYS A 520 7.64 -37.72 -20.88
CA CYS A 520 8.71 -37.07 -20.12
C CYS A 520 8.54 -35.54 -20.15
N TRP A 521 8.47 -34.91 -18.97
CA TRP A 521 8.22 -33.46 -18.85
C TRP A 521 9.29 -32.58 -19.52
N SER A 522 10.48 -33.09 -19.79
CA SER A 522 11.58 -32.35 -20.43
C SER A 522 11.32 -32.01 -21.89
N SER A 523 10.53 -32.81 -22.60
CA SER A 523 10.18 -32.57 -24.01
C SER A 523 8.87 -31.78 -24.18
N VAL A 524 7.98 -31.82 -23.20
CA VAL A 524 6.62 -31.23 -23.26
C VAL A 524 6.61 -29.75 -23.67
N PRO A 525 7.44 -28.84 -23.13
CA PRO A 525 7.38 -27.44 -23.53
C PRO A 525 7.72 -27.21 -25.01
N LYS A 526 8.75 -27.91 -25.52
CA LYS A 526 9.17 -27.79 -26.91
C LYS A 526 8.12 -28.35 -27.86
N LEU A 527 7.56 -29.52 -27.53
CA LEU A 527 6.57 -30.20 -28.36
C LEU A 527 5.20 -29.51 -28.33
N ALA A 528 4.82 -28.88 -27.21
CA ALA A 528 3.60 -28.08 -27.08
C ALA A 528 3.73 -26.66 -27.67
N GLY A 529 4.89 -26.29 -28.22
CA GLY A 529 5.15 -24.95 -28.76
C GLY A 529 5.12 -23.86 -27.68
N LEU A 530 5.55 -24.19 -26.46
CA LEU A 530 5.59 -23.30 -25.29
C LEU A 530 7.02 -22.83 -25.03
N GLN A 531 7.21 -21.52 -24.89
CA GLN A 531 8.49 -20.93 -24.48
C GLN A 531 8.62 -20.95 -22.94
N ARG A 532 8.47 -22.14 -22.33
CA ARG A 532 8.47 -22.35 -20.88
C ARG A 532 9.41 -23.48 -20.50
N CYS A 533 9.84 -23.52 -19.23
CA CYS A 533 10.62 -24.64 -18.71
C CYS A 533 9.71 -25.81 -18.29
N GLU A 534 10.26 -27.03 -18.35
CA GLU A 534 9.59 -28.29 -17.99
C GLU A 534 8.88 -28.23 -16.63
N LYS A 535 9.53 -27.61 -15.64
CA LYS A 535 9.04 -27.51 -14.27
C LYS A 535 7.80 -26.63 -14.18
N SER A 536 7.72 -25.57 -14.99
CA SER A 536 6.56 -24.69 -15.05
C SER A 536 5.37 -25.41 -15.69
N CYS A 537 5.58 -26.12 -16.81
CA CYS A 537 4.52 -26.87 -17.47
C CYS A 537 3.98 -28.00 -16.57
N ARG A 538 4.88 -28.76 -15.94
CA ARG A 538 4.51 -29.82 -14.98
C ARG A 538 3.70 -29.29 -13.81
N LEU A 539 4.16 -28.22 -13.18
CA LEU A 539 3.48 -27.64 -12.02
C LEU A 539 2.11 -27.04 -12.40
N ARG A 540 2.02 -26.43 -13.59
CA ARG A 540 0.77 -25.87 -14.10
C ARG A 540 -0.25 -26.96 -14.40
N TRP A 541 0.16 -28.04 -15.06
CA TRP A 541 -0.70 -29.19 -15.33
C TRP A 541 -1.21 -29.83 -14.05
N ILE A 542 -0.29 -30.25 -13.15
CA ILE A 542 -0.62 -31.01 -11.93
C ILE A 542 -1.54 -30.23 -10.99
N ASN A 543 -1.35 -28.92 -10.86
CA ASN A 543 -2.08 -28.13 -9.85
C ASN A 543 -3.31 -27.41 -10.38
N TYR A 544 -3.47 -27.25 -11.69
CA TYR A 544 -4.51 -26.35 -12.22
C TYR A 544 -5.24 -26.85 -13.47
N LEU A 545 -4.56 -27.56 -14.38
CA LEU A 545 -5.15 -27.89 -15.68
C LEU A 545 -5.64 -29.34 -15.78
N ARG A 546 -5.23 -30.23 -14.87
CA ARG A 546 -5.61 -31.65 -14.89
C ARG A 546 -7.15 -31.79 -14.69
N PRO A 547 -7.88 -32.56 -15.53
CA PRO A 547 -9.35 -32.59 -15.52
C PRO A 547 -10.01 -33.16 -14.26
N ASP A 548 -9.32 -34.06 -13.56
CA ASP A 548 -9.80 -34.74 -12.34
C ASP A 548 -9.57 -33.90 -11.06
N LEU A 549 -9.16 -32.64 -11.18
CA LEU A 549 -9.01 -31.74 -10.04
C LEU A 549 -10.36 -31.23 -9.55
N LYS A 550 -10.66 -31.49 -8.27
CA LYS A 550 -11.86 -30.99 -7.61
C LYS A 550 -11.69 -29.50 -7.26
N ARG A 551 -12.48 -28.64 -7.88
CA ARG A 551 -12.45 -27.18 -7.67
C ARG A 551 -13.42 -26.80 -6.53
N GLY A 552 -13.03 -25.84 -5.69
CA GLY A 552 -13.85 -25.34 -4.58
C GLY A 552 -13.34 -25.71 -3.18
N SER A 553 -14.08 -25.34 -2.14
CA SER A 553 -13.69 -25.54 -0.73
C SER A 553 -13.59 -27.02 -0.34
N PHE A 554 -12.79 -27.30 0.69
CA PHE A 554 -12.77 -28.62 1.33
C PHE A 554 -14.06 -28.84 2.10
N THR A 555 -14.66 -30.02 1.92
CA THR A 555 -15.82 -30.49 2.70
C THR A 555 -15.39 -30.90 4.11
N GLU A 556 -16.34 -30.95 5.04
CA GLU A 556 -16.06 -31.42 6.41
C GLU A 556 -15.52 -32.85 6.45
N GLN A 557 -15.95 -33.72 5.54
CA GLN A 557 -15.44 -35.08 5.39
C GLN A 557 -13.96 -35.07 4.99
N GLU A 558 -13.59 -34.27 3.98
CA GLU A 558 -12.20 -34.11 3.55
C GLU A 558 -11.35 -33.48 4.66
N GLU A 559 -11.90 -32.53 5.41
CA GLU A 559 -11.23 -31.93 6.58
C GLU A 559 -10.91 -32.98 7.65
N ARG A 560 -11.87 -33.84 8.01
CA ARG A 560 -11.66 -34.94 8.98
C ARG A 560 -10.56 -35.89 8.52
N ILE A 561 -10.60 -36.31 7.25
CA ILE A 561 -9.57 -37.17 6.66
C ILE A 561 -8.18 -36.52 6.75
N ILE A 562 -8.08 -35.22 6.46
CA ILE A 562 -6.80 -34.50 6.58
C ILE A 562 -6.29 -34.52 8.03
N ILE A 563 -7.16 -34.26 9.00
CA ILE A 563 -6.80 -34.26 10.44
C ILE A 563 -6.33 -35.65 10.87
N ASP A 564 -7.10 -36.69 10.56
CA ASP A 564 -6.81 -38.06 10.96
C ASP A 564 -5.53 -38.61 10.33
N VAL A 565 -5.33 -38.37 9.04
CA VAL A 565 -4.11 -38.83 8.34
C VAL A 565 -2.90 -37.99 8.75
N HIS A 566 -3.06 -36.68 9.00
CA HIS A 566 -1.97 -35.85 9.52
C HIS A 566 -1.52 -36.29 10.92
N ARG A 567 -2.45 -36.77 11.77
CA ARG A 567 -2.10 -37.32 13.09
C ARG A 567 -1.12 -38.50 13.01
N ILE A 568 -1.18 -39.27 11.93
CA ILE A 568 -0.33 -40.45 11.72
C ILE A 568 0.94 -40.09 10.93
N LEU A 569 0.82 -39.32 9.84
CA LEU A 569 1.89 -39.08 8.89
C LEU A 569 2.65 -37.76 9.09
N GLY A 570 2.12 -36.83 9.90
CA GLY A 570 2.63 -35.47 10.02
C GLY A 570 2.57 -34.70 8.70
N ASN A 571 3.53 -33.80 8.45
CA ASN A 571 3.54 -32.90 7.29
C ASN A 571 3.87 -33.57 5.93
N ARG A 572 3.53 -34.85 5.73
CA ARG A 572 3.76 -35.60 4.48
C ARG A 572 2.63 -35.38 3.47
N TRP A 573 2.52 -34.16 2.96
CA TRP A 573 1.37 -33.70 2.14
C TRP A 573 1.08 -34.54 0.91
N ALA A 574 2.12 -35.00 0.20
CA ALA A 574 1.96 -35.86 -0.96
C ALA A 574 1.39 -37.25 -0.62
N GLN A 575 1.59 -37.73 0.60
CA GLN A 575 0.96 -38.97 1.08
C GLN A 575 -0.47 -38.71 1.56
N ILE A 576 -0.70 -37.59 2.27
CA ILE A 576 -2.05 -37.20 2.71
C ILE A 576 -2.99 -37.00 1.52
N ALA A 577 -2.53 -36.35 0.46
CA ALA A 577 -3.33 -36.10 -0.75
C ALA A 577 -3.78 -37.39 -1.46
N LYS A 578 -3.09 -38.53 -1.28
CA LYS A 578 -3.54 -39.82 -1.83
C LYS A 578 -4.87 -40.30 -1.23
N HIS A 579 -5.22 -39.83 -0.04
CA HIS A 579 -6.49 -40.13 0.63
C HIS A 579 -7.62 -39.17 0.24
N LEU A 580 -7.35 -38.19 -0.64
CA LEU A 580 -8.28 -37.14 -1.02
C LEU A 580 -8.38 -37.08 -2.56
N PRO A 581 -9.24 -37.92 -3.17
CA PRO A 581 -9.34 -38.02 -4.61
C PRO A 581 -9.67 -36.64 -5.22
N GLY A 582 -8.87 -36.25 -6.22
CA GLY A 582 -9.02 -34.95 -6.90
C GLY A 582 -8.45 -33.74 -6.16
N ARG A 583 -7.82 -33.91 -4.99
CA ARG A 583 -7.09 -32.83 -4.28
C ARG A 583 -5.59 -32.99 -4.41
N THR A 584 -4.88 -31.87 -4.55
CA THR A 584 -3.43 -31.84 -4.64
C THR A 584 -2.76 -31.72 -3.27
N ASP A 585 -1.51 -32.17 -3.17
CA ASP A 585 -0.67 -32.00 -1.99
C ASP A 585 -0.50 -30.52 -1.59
N ASN A 586 -0.44 -29.64 -2.58
CA ASN A 586 -0.37 -28.21 -2.36
C ASN A 586 -1.67 -27.64 -1.77
N GLU A 587 -2.84 -28.07 -2.24
CA GLU A 587 -4.13 -27.67 -1.68
C GLU A 587 -4.30 -28.17 -0.24
N VAL A 588 -3.96 -29.42 0.04
CA VAL A 588 -4.03 -30.01 1.39
C VAL A 588 -3.14 -29.23 2.37
N LYS A 589 -1.89 -28.97 1.99
CA LYS A 589 -0.96 -28.14 2.79
C LYS A 589 -1.51 -26.73 3.02
N ASN A 590 -2.11 -26.12 2.00
CA ASN A 590 -2.65 -24.76 2.12
C ASN A 590 -3.87 -24.72 3.03
N PHE A 591 -4.78 -25.68 2.89
CA PHE A 591 -5.96 -25.80 3.74
C PHE A 591 -5.59 -26.08 5.19
N TRP A 592 -4.61 -26.96 5.41
CA TRP A 592 -4.05 -27.21 6.74
C TRP A 592 -3.55 -25.92 7.42
N ASN A 593 -2.70 -25.15 6.73
CA ASN A 593 -2.08 -23.95 7.29
C ASN A 593 -3.06 -22.77 7.44
N SER A 594 -4.10 -22.73 6.61
CA SER A 594 -5.04 -21.60 6.56
C SER A 594 -6.26 -21.79 7.45
N CYS A 595 -6.75 -23.04 7.58
CA CYS A 595 -7.99 -23.40 8.26
C CYS A 595 -7.76 -24.33 9.45
N ILE A 596 -7.39 -25.60 9.22
CA ILE A 596 -7.36 -26.67 10.25
C ILE A 596 -6.47 -26.28 11.43
N LYS A 597 -5.28 -25.73 11.17
CA LYS A 597 -4.34 -25.33 12.22
C LYS A 597 -4.94 -24.33 13.20
N LYS A 598 -5.73 -23.37 12.72
CA LYS A 598 -6.39 -22.36 13.57
C LYS A 598 -7.52 -22.99 14.38
N LYS A 599 -8.28 -23.89 13.77
CA LYS A 599 -9.38 -24.63 14.41
C LYS A 599 -8.88 -25.52 15.55
N LEU A 600 -7.77 -26.24 15.36
CA LEU A 600 -7.16 -27.04 16.42
C LEU A 600 -6.66 -26.18 17.59
N ILE A 601 -6.01 -25.04 17.30
CA ILE A 601 -5.57 -24.10 18.35
C ILE A 601 -6.77 -23.53 19.12
N SER A 602 -7.86 -23.17 18.43
CA SER A 602 -9.07 -22.69 19.12
C SER A 602 -9.75 -23.74 20.00
N LEU A 603 -9.54 -25.03 19.68
CA LEU A 603 -10.01 -26.16 20.49
C LEU A 603 -9.02 -26.56 21.58
N GLY A 604 -7.93 -25.80 21.77
CA GLY A 604 -6.92 -26.10 22.78
C GLY A 604 -6.01 -27.28 22.43
N LEU A 605 -5.89 -27.65 21.15
CA LEU A 605 -5.05 -28.75 20.68
C LEU A 605 -3.80 -28.22 19.94
N ASP A 606 -2.63 -28.81 20.21
CA ASP A 606 -1.42 -28.51 19.46
C ASP A 606 -1.53 -29.10 18.03
N PRO A 607 -1.40 -28.30 16.97
CA PRO A 607 -1.61 -28.80 15.60
C PRO A 607 -0.59 -29.83 15.12
N ASN A 608 0.61 -29.91 15.70
CA ASN A 608 1.63 -30.86 15.24
C ASN A 608 1.54 -32.19 15.99
N THR A 609 1.13 -32.16 17.26
CA THR A 609 1.07 -33.35 18.13
C THR A 609 -0.35 -33.85 18.39
N HIS A 610 -1.36 -33.04 18.07
CA HIS A 610 -2.79 -33.28 18.34
C HIS A 610 -3.13 -33.54 19.82
N ASN A 611 -2.23 -33.14 20.74
CA ASN A 611 -2.42 -33.23 22.19
C ASN A 611 -2.98 -31.93 22.76
N LEU A 612 -3.56 -31.98 23.97
CA LEU A 612 -4.05 -30.80 24.69
C LEU A 612 -2.90 -29.82 25.00
N LEU A 613 -3.14 -28.53 24.73
CA LEU A 613 -2.24 -27.44 25.09
C LEU A 613 -2.24 -27.28 26.62
N SER A 614 -1.05 -27.31 27.23
CA SER A 614 -0.87 -27.10 28.67
C SER A 614 -1.41 -25.71 29.10
N PRO A 615 -2.03 -25.57 30.30
CA PRO A 615 -2.67 -24.32 30.76
C PRO A 615 -1.74 -23.10 30.88
N HIS A 616 -0.43 -23.25 30.70
CA HIS A 616 0.52 -22.16 30.94
C HIS A 616 0.73 -21.18 29.78
N GLN A 617 -0.06 -21.26 28.70
CA GLN A 617 0.09 -20.39 27.51
C GLN A 617 -1.11 -19.49 27.20
N THR A 618 -2.00 -19.28 28.15
CA THR A 618 -3.13 -18.36 27.98
C THR A 618 -3.19 -17.37 29.15
N THR A 619 -2.44 -16.27 29.06
CA THR A 619 -2.90 -14.92 29.48
C THR A 619 -1.84 -13.84 29.27
N THR A 620 -2.31 -12.79 28.61
CA THR A 620 -1.79 -11.42 28.56
C THR A 620 -1.48 -10.83 29.93
N ASN A 621 -0.25 -10.34 30.15
CA ASN A 621 0.09 -9.16 30.97
C ASN A 621 1.59 -8.82 30.88
N LEU A 622 2.08 -8.41 29.70
CA LEU A 622 3.46 -7.91 29.54
C LEU A 622 3.58 -6.38 29.49
N PHE A 623 2.48 -5.64 29.57
CA PHE A 623 2.50 -4.16 29.62
C PHE A 623 2.26 -3.57 31.02
N ARG A 624 1.80 -4.36 32.00
CA ARG A 624 1.57 -3.88 33.37
C ARG A 624 2.82 -3.98 34.26
N CYS A 625 3.68 -4.98 34.03
CA CYS A 625 4.90 -5.18 34.83
C CYS A 625 6.06 -4.22 34.50
N CYS A 626 6.10 -3.68 33.27
CA CYS A 626 7.19 -2.76 32.87
C CYS A 626 7.02 -1.36 33.48
N PHE A 627 5.80 -0.95 33.85
CA PHE A 627 5.55 0.37 34.44
C PHE A 627 5.75 0.38 35.96
N GLN A 628 5.54 -0.74 36.65
CA GLN A 628 5.72 -0.80 38.09
C GLN A 628 7.21 -0.88 38.50
N CYS A 629 8.09 -1.32 37.60
CA CYS A 629 9.54 -1.36 37.85
C CYS A 629 10.27 -0.04 37.52
N LEU A 630 9.65 0.85 36.72
CA LEU A 630 10.20 2.18 36.37
C LEU A 630 9.74 3.31 37.31
N ALA A 631 8.76 3.06 38.18
CA ALA A 631 8.29 4.02 39.18
C ALA A 631 8.99 3.90 40.55
N LEU A 632 9.83 2.86 40.76
CA LEU A 632 10.41 2.56 42.09
C LEU A 632 11.93 2.76 42.21
N ASN A 633 12.63 3.22 41.16
CA ASN A 633 14.10 3.35 41.17
C ASN A 633 14.64 4.74 40.77
N GLY A 634 13.93 5.83 41.09
CA GLY A 634 14.56 7.15 41.32
C GLY A 634 15.52 7.70 40.25
N LEU A 635 15.43 7.30 38.98
CA LEU A 635 16.32 7.74 37.90
C LEU A 635 15.58 8.67 36.95
N PHE A 636 15.09 9.79 37.48
CA PHE A 636 14.94 11.00 36.69
C PHE A 636 16.30 11.68 36.64
N SER A 637 17.02 11.52 35.53
CA SER A 637 18.13 12.43 35.23
C SER A 637 17.55 13.84 34.99
N PRO A 638 18.19 14.91 35.49
CA PRO A 638 17.76 16.31 35.29
C PRO A 638 17.55 16.68 33.82
N PHE A 639 18.12 15.92 32.89
CA PHE A 639 17.99 16.11 31.43
C PHE A 639 16.55 15.95 30.90
N CYS A 640 15.69 15.15 31.56
CA CYS A 640 14.29 14.99 31.12
C CYS A 640 13.40 16.19 31.50
N LEU A 641 13.75 16.92 32.57
CA LEU A 641 13.05 18.15 32.95
C LEU A 641 13.44 19.33 32.06
N THR A 642 14.70 19.39 31.60
CA THR A 642 15.16 20.43 30.67
C THR A 642 14.50 20.35 29.29
N ILE A 643 14.20 19.12 28.83
CA ILE A 643 13.44 18.92 27.57
C ILE A 643 11.98 19.33 27.75
N CYS A 644 11.37 19.10 28.92
CA CYS A 644 10.03 19.64 29.19
C CYS A 644 10.04 21.18 29.23
N SER A 645 11.02 21.84 29.84
CA SER A 645 11.07 23.31 29.87
C SER A 645 11.36 23.93 28.49
N LEU A 646 12.10 23.25 27.60
CA LEU A 646 12.30 23.66 26.20
C LEU A 646 11.10 23.36 25.29
N ILE A 647 10.21 22.43 25.68
CA ILE A 647 8.95 22.14 24.95
C ILE A 647 7.88 23.20 25.26
N PHE A 648 7.99 23.91 26.38
CA PHE A 648 6.99 24.88 26.86
C PHE A 648 7.45 26.36 26.85
N SER A 649 8.52 26.71 26.12
CA SER A 649 8.81 28.09 25.73
C SER A 649 8.47 28.33 24.25
#